data_AF-A0A6P7SLH1-F1
#
_entry.id   AF-A0A6P7SLH1-F1
#
_cell.length_a   1.000
_cell.length_b   1.000
_cell.length_c   1.000
_cell.angle_alpha   90.00
_cell.angle_beta   90.00
_cell.angle_gamma   90.00
#
_symmetry.space_group_name_H-M   'P 1'
#
loop_
_entity.id
_entity.type
_entity.pdbx_description
1 polymer ?
#
loop_
_entity_poly.entity_id
_entity_poly.type
_entity_poly.pdbx_seq_one_letter_code
_entity_poly.pdbx_strand_id
1 'polypeptide(L)'
;MTAIKHTLQREVFLPAEERLVGLVHVAKAGKKKKSSFLCAAVTVDSPVQAHIYQLKKADKGESYKKKLSWFLRELKVVDGKDVNKFSEIAEFDLHFEKVYKWVASSMTEKSSFISCLWRLSQRYHVQKADFLNIPKTLLEEVSRPSGQSQIAAGSDDIAMVDEDYQALSSKEEADLELLMSECQMAISNAEAFSEQLSKQLSMLDGANIHSIMGSEDQVLNLMRLLDDGIQQASDIEAKLNGYDAILKNVKDQMEVMKDKDILITLRNKNYEKLLHELDTLVSTLDLDIKHTRALMDGDLLTPTGIYECTAAAEALQKCVHANIHPALQKMKAVVEQQDRFEKFTNQFAKRLIHHLNNLFIHQGNEMGETLSRFANELKLPQHHSSHRDLTPYADLMLWLKNANFNSFVKLSKVYTESLSKLYNKEIQDFLECAKQRLVGKGEKGKLNQKTSSSSSLTKMADRGRSSSIQSVDSVTFSKDGSDLDLSSRQLFDQILDKVLSELEPVCLAEQHFTVRFFHLADNCTLEQKTSSEDESDPGAVKKTNERQINEEMRRMMTDLFPSLETELENFITFADKLDGCNSMYMLVRMSQHVINTQDAGSFLSMTFANCLVKTKRNFDRFIQNKITAIKESKISKKNKCGIINFVSDFDEFAKQAEIIFKGSDRRADLEKAYCKLVHTISDEIVRVAKEHQKTPEHVIYMENYHRMNSILSRLKISCLESEKKDFKQKYLESLHKYTTSLLGRPLEKIHIFFEGVESRVAAGVKMEEVGYQLAFSKQELRKVIKEYPGKEVKKGLEHLYRKVEKHLCEEENLFEVVWHTMQDEFIRAYKHYENLINNCYPDSLISLEFSMADVLEYFSNIARLH
;
A
#
# COMPACT_ATOMS: atom_id res chain seq x y z
N MET A 1 34.67 16.83 -42.56
CA MET A 1 33.80 17.97 -42.21
C MET A 1 33.09 18.60 -43.40
N THR A 2 33.74 18.83 -44.54
CA THR A 2 33.13 19.52 -45.70
C THR A 2 31.89 18.83 -46.27
N ALA A 3 31.90 17.50 -46.41
CA ALA A 3 30.73 16.72 -46.84
C ALA A 3 29.54 16.88 -45.88
N ILE A 4 29.79 16.75 -44.57
CA ILE A 4 28.76 16.95 -43.52
C ILE A 4 28.23 18.38 -43.53
N LYS A 5 29.09 19.39 -43.73
CA LYS A 5 28.67 20.79 -43.85
C LYS A 5 27.71 20.99 -45.03
N HIS A 6 27.97 20.38 -46.17
CA HIS A 6 27.10 20.45 -47.35
C HIS A 6 25.76 19.72 -47.13
N THR A 7 25.79 18.53 -46.50
CA THR A 7 24.58 17.79 -46.13
C THR A 7 23.71 18.59 -45.16
N LEU A 8 24.29 19.14 -44.09
CA LEU A 8 23.58 19.96 -43.11
C LEU A 8 23.03 21.25 -43.74
N GLN A 9 23.80 21.91 -44.61
CA GLN A 9 23.32 23.07 -45.35
C GLN A 9 22.07 22.70 -46.15
N ARG A 10 22.08 21.62 -46.94
CA ARG A 10 20.97 21.23 -47.81
C ARG A 10 19.74 20.73 -47.03
N GLU A 11 19.95 19.93 -45.98
CA GLU A 11 18.86 19.20 -45.31
C GLU A 11 18.27 19.95 -44.11
N VAL A 12 19.02 20.84 -43.47
CA VAL A 12 18.59 21.50 -42.21
C VAL A 12 18.48 23.01 -42.35
N PHE A 13 19.39 23.65 -43.08
CA PHE A 13 19.49 25.12 -43.11
C PHE A 13 18.85 25.75 -44.36
N LEU A 14 18.97 25.13 -45.54
CA LEU A 14 18.35 25.59 -46.79
C LEU A 14 16.81 25.66 -46.69
N PRO A 15 16.11 24.64 -46.13
CA PRO A 15 14.65 24.70 -45.96
C PRO A 15 14.19 25.75 -44.94
N ALA A 16 15.11 26.26 -44.12
CA ALA A 16 14.86 27.30 -43.12
C ALA A 16 15.38 28.68 -43.58
N GLU A 17 15.77 28.82 -44.85
CA GLU A 17 16.32 30.07 -45.42
C GLU A 17 17.53 30.62 -44.65
N GLU A 18 18.36 29.69 -44.14
CA GLU A 18 19.56 29.97 -43.37
C GLU A 18 20.82 29.48 -44.10
N ARG A 19 21.91 30.24 -43.99
CA ARG A 19 23.25 29.90 -44.47
C ARG A 19 24.14 29.48 -43.30
N LEU A 20 24.64 28.25 -43.34
CA LEU A 20 25.57 27.68 -42.37
C LEU A 20 26.98 28.26 -42.55
N VAL A 21 27.44 29.01 -41.55
CA VAL A 21 28.74 29.71 -41.56
C VAL A 21 29.82 28.89 -40.84
N GLY A 22 29.52 28.39 -39.64
CA GLY A 22 30.46 27.62 -38.80
C GLY A 22 29.89 26.27 -38.35
N LEU A 23 30.76 25.27 -38.20
CA LEU A 23 30.40 23.91 -37.78
C LEU A 23 31.51 23.33 -36.89
N VAL A 24 31.15 22.78 -35.74
CA VAL A 24 32.07 22.01 -34.87
C VAL A 24 31.38 20.76 -34.34
N HIS A 25 32.13 19.66 -34.27
CA HIS A 25 31.67 18.42 -33.67
C HIS A 25 32.09 18.36 -32.20
N VAL A 26 31.13 18.14 -31.29
CA VAL A 26 31.31 18.30 -29.85
C VAL A 26 30.66 17.18 -29.02
N ALA A 27 31.21 16.96 -27.83
CA ALA A 27 30.61 16.18 -26.76
C ALA A 27 30.37 17.07 -25.53
N LYS A 28 29.36 16.74 -24.70
CA LYS A 28 29.11 17.46 -23.45
C LYS A 28 30.16 17.06 -22.40
N ALA A 29 30.78 18.01 -21.72
CA ALA A 29 31.80 17.75 -20.70
C ALA A 29 31.27 16.77 -19.63
N GLY A 30 32.06 15.73 -19.29
CA GLY A 30 31.71 14.70 -18.30
C GLY A 30 30.83 13.54 -18.77
N LYS A 31 30.35 13.50 -20.04
CA LYS A 31 29.57 12.37 -20.58
C LYS A 31 30.16 11.81 -21.88
N LYS A 32 30.94 10.72 -21.79
CA LYS A 32 31.70 10.13 -22.92
C LYS A 32 30.89 9.56 -24.11
N LYS A 33 29.54 9.52 -24.09
CA LYS A 33 28.75 8.74 -25.08
C LYS A 33 27.69 9.48 -25.93
N LYS A 34 27.57 10.80 -25.90
CA LYS A 34 26.59 11.52 -26.76
C LYS A 34 27.22 12.68 -27.53
N SER A 35 27.77 12.40 -28.72
CA SER A 35 28.26 13.41 -29.66
C SER A 35 27.12 14.25 -30.25
N SER A 36 27.42 15.47 -30.66
CA SER A 36 26.49 16.46 -31.23
C SER A 36 27.26 17.43 -32.12
N PHE A 37 26.58 18.18 -32.98
CA PHE A 37 27.20 19.25 -33.75
C PHE A 37 26.71 20.60 -33.24
N LEU A 38 27.61 21.58 -33.10
CA LEU A 38 27.23 22.97 -32.95
C LEU A 38 27.42 23.68 -34.30
N CYS A 39 26.41 24.44 -34.68
CA CYS A 39 26.33 25.11 -35.97
C CYS A 39 26.06 26.60 -35.75
N ALA A 40 26.81 27.47 -36.43
CA ALA A 40 26.52 28.90 -36.49
C ALA A 40 25.96 29.22 -37.88
N ALA A 41 24.72 29.70 -37.95
CA ALA A 41 24.02 29.98 -39.20
C ALA A 41 23.43 31.39 -39.20
N VAL A 42 23.18 31.93 -40.39
CA VAL A 42 22.72 33.30 -40.60
C VAL A 42 21.54 33.30 -41.58
N THR A 43 20.48 34.06 -41.31
CA THR A 43 19.32 34.17 -42.20
C THR A 43 19.68 34.88 -43.50
N VAL A 44 19.01 34.53 -44.61
CA VAL A 44 19.21 35.19 -45.91
C VAL A 44 18.45 36.52 -46.01
N ASP A 45 17.35 36.68 -45.25
CA ASP A 45 16.52 37.88 -45.25
C ASP A 45 17.06 39.03 -44.37
N SER A 46 16.75 40.27 -44.78
CA SER A 46 17.06 41.50 -44.04
C SER A 46 15.95 41.84 -43.04
N PRO A 47 16.25 42.08 -41.75
CA PRO A 47 17.57 42.18 -41.15
C PRO A 47 18.23 40.81 -40.89
N VAL A 48 19.52 40.72 -41.22
CA VAL A 48 20.30 39.49 -41.11
C VAL A 48 20.46 39.07 -39.64
N GLN A 49 19.95 37.88 -39.28
CA GLN A 49 20.01 37.34 -37.92
C GLN A 49 20.96 36.15 -37.84
N ALA A 50 21.88 36.18 -36.88
CA ALA A 50 22.81 35.08 -36.61
C ALA A 50 22.32 34.20 -35.44
N HIS A 51 22.39 32.88 -35.63
CA HIS A 51 21.92 31.87 -34.70
C HIS A 51 22.98 30.80 -34.44
N ILE A 52 22.96 30.24 -33.23
CA ILE A 52 23.75 29.07 -32.85
C ILE A 52 22.80 27.91 -32.57
N TYR A 53 23.01 26.77 -33.22
CA TYR A 53 22.19 25.58 -33.07
C TYR A 53 23.00 24.39 -32.54
N GLN A 54 22.39 23.61 -31.65
CA GLN A 54 22.83 22.25 -31.35
C GLN A 54 22.05 21.25 -32.19
N LEU A 55 22.75 20.53 -33.08
CA LEU A 55 22.19 19.45 -33.88
C LEU A 55 22.51 18.08 -33.26
N LYS A 56 21.53 17.18 -33.33
CA LYS A 56 21.71 15.74 -33.05
C LYS A 56 21.16 14.89 -34.18
N LYS A 57 21.81 13.75 -34.42
CA LYS A 57 21.30 12.71 -35.31
C LYS A 57 20.08 12.07 -34.65
N ALA A 58 18.99 11.88 -35.39
CA ALA A 58 17.79 11.23 -34.86
C ALA A 58 18.04 9.72 -34.65
N ASP A 59 17.51 9.13 -33.55
CA ASP A 59 17.82 7.75 -33.13
C ASP A 59 17.39 6.65 -34.14
N LYS A 60 16.63 6.98 -35.20
CA LYS A 60 16.16 6.04 -36.24
C LYS A 60 16.29 6.55 -37.69
N GLY A 61 17.19 7.49 -37.99
CA GLY A 61 17.41 7.95 -39.37
C GLY A 61 18.70 8.75 -39.59
N GLU A 62 19.11 8.91 -40.85
CA GLU A 62 20.29 9.73 -41.20
C GLU A 62 20.06 11.24 -41.10
N SER A 63 18.82 11.68 -40.82
CA SER A 63 18.45 13.09 -40.70
C SER A 63 18.91 13.74 -39.38
N TYR A 64 19.36 14.98 -39.46
CA TYR A 64 19.73 15.81 -38.31
C TYR A 64 18.57 16.72 -37.88
N LYS A 65 18.40 16.93 -36.57
CA LYS A 65 17.38 17.84 -36.02
C LYS A 65 17.99 18.91 -35.09
N LYS A 66 17.46 20.14 -35.17
CA LYS A 66 17.74 21.27 -34.27
C LYS A 66 17.20 20.93 -32.87
N LYS A 67 18.08 20.66 -31.91
CA LYS A 67 17.72 20.34 -30.51
C LYS A 67 17.62 21.58 -29.65
N LEU A 68 18.59 22.47 -29.75
CA LEU A 68 18.62 23.76 -29.07
C LEU A 68 18.99 24.83 -30.09
N SER A 69 18.42 26.01 -29.93
CA SER A 69 18.64 27.18 -30.77
C SER A 69 18.83 28.39 -29.88
N TRP A 70 19.87 29.16 -30.14
CA TRP A 70 20.19 30.39 -29.43
C TRP A 70 20.40 31.50 -30.43
N PHE A 71 19.92 32.70 -30.13
CA PHE A 71 20.29 33.86 -30.92
C PHE A 71 21.75 34.22 -30.59
N LEU A 72 22.56 34.59 -31.60
CA LEU A 72 23.93 35.03 -31.35
C LEU A 72 23.96 36.23 -30.39
N ARG A 73 22.90 37.06 -30.38
CA ARG A 73 22.74 38.21 -29.47
C ARG A 73 22.65 37.87 -27.98
N GLU A 74 22.35 36.62 -27.64
CA GLU A 74 22.21 36.16 -26.25
C GLU A 74 23.54 35.63 -25.68
N LEU A 75 24.57 35.51 -26.51
CA LEU A 75 25.88 35.02 -26.11
C LEU A 75 26.61 36.12 -25.31
N LYS A 76 26.91 35.85 -24.04
CA LYS A 76 27.56 36.82 -23.13
C LYS A 76 29.07 36.62 -23.05
N VAL A 77 29.52 35.37 -22.93
CA VAL A 77 30.94 35.03 -22.76
C VAL A 77 31.26 33.75 -23.52
N VAL A 78 32.41 33.73 -24.20
CA VAL A 78 33.03 32.54 -24.79
C VAL A 78 34.35 32.30 -24.06
N ASP A 79 34.41 31.26 -23.23
CA ASP A 79 35.64 30.87 -22.53
C ASP A 79 36.33 29.74 -23.29
N GLY A 80 37.48 30.04 -23.90
CA GLY A 80 38.29 29.09 -24.63
C GLY A 80 39.13 28.17 -23.74
N LYS A 81 39.21 28.38 -22.43
CA LYS A 81 39.99 27.57 -21.47
C LYS A 81 41.46 27.29 -21.84
N ASP A 82 42.08 28.08 -22.72
CA ASP A 82 43.49 27.92 -23.13
C ASP A 82 44.47 28.64 -22.17
N VAL A 83 44.36 28.37 -20.86
CA VAL A 83 45.14 29.10 -19.83
C VAL A 83 46.57 28.55 -19.64
N ASN A 84 46.81 27.25 -19.93
CA ASN A 84 48.13 26.63 -19.78
C ASN A 84 48.57 25.95 -21.08
N LYS A 85 49.77 26.29 -21.59
CA LYS A 85 50.42 25.76 -22.81
C LYS A 85 50.64 24.23 -22.87
N PHE A 86 50.11 23.46 -21.91
CA PHE A 86 50.30 22.00 -21.79
C PHE A 86 49.00 21.19 -21.68
N SER A 87 47.83 21.80 -21.91
CA SER A 87 46.55 21.07 -21.90
C SER A 87 46.12 20.76 -23.33
N GLU A 88 46.30 19.53 -23.80
CA GLU A 88 45.78 19.03 -25.10
C GLU A 88 44.24 18.84 -25.09
N ILE A 89 43.52 19.60 -24.25
CA ILE A 89 42.08 19.43 -24.02
C ILE A 89 41.33 20.48 -24.83
N ALA A 90 40.61 20.04 -25.88
CA ALA A 90 39.79 20.89 -26.75
C ALA A 90 38.45 21.30 -26.08
N GLU A 91 38.49 21.73 -24.82
CA GLU A 91 37.35 22.20 -24.05
C GLU A 91 37.07 23.69 -24.26
N PHE A 92 35.80 24.07 -24.30
CA PHE A 92 35.35 25.47 -24.33
C PHE A 92 33.93 25.59 -23.75
N ASP A 93 33.63 26.73 -23.14
CA ASP A 93 32.34 27.01 -22.51
C ASP A 93 31.63 28.18 -23.21
N LEU A 94 30.32 28.02 -23.48
CA LEU A 94 29.45 29.06 -24.03
C LEU A 94 28.47 29.53 -22.95
N HIS A 95 28.51 30.83 -22.65
CA HIS A 95 27.70 31.43 -21.59
C HIS A 95 26.53 32.20 -22.21
N PHE A 96 25.33 31.66 -22.05
CA PHE A 96 24.06 32.34 -22.35
C PHE A 96 23.37 32.69 -21.01
N GLU A 97 22.10 32.33 -20.81
CA GLU A 97 21.48 32.31 -19.47
C GLU A 97 22.06 31.20 -18.56
N LYS A 98 22.49 30.09 -19.18
CA LYS A 98 23.14 28.96 -18.53
C LYS A 98 24.50 28.72 -19.17
N VAL A 99 25.43 28.14 -18.42
CA VAL A 99 26.77 27.79 -18.91
C VAL A 99 26.72 26.41 -19.57
N TYR A 100 27.10 26.35 -20.85
CA TYR A 100 27.18 25.11 -21.62
C TYR A 100 28.63 24.73 -21.88
N LYS A 101 29.08 23.63 -21.26
CA LYS A 101 30.45 23.11 -21.34
C LYS A 101 30.59 22.07 -22.45
N TRP A 102 31.50 22.31 -23.40
CA TRP A 102 31.70 21.49 -24.59
C TRP A 102 33.14 21.03 -24.74
N VAL A 103 33.32 19.85 -25.34
CA VAL A 103 34.61 19.29 -25.76
C VAL A 103 34.54 19.08 -27.26
N ALA A 104 35.39 19.76 -28.05
CA ALA A 104 35.48 19.56 -29.50
C ALA A 104 36.25 18.29 -29.86
N SER A 105 36.06 17.76 -31.08
CA SER A 105 36.82 16.61 -31.59
C SER A 105 38.29 16.90 -31.82
N SER A 106 38.65 18.14 -32.13
CA SER A 106 40.05 18.56 -32.29
C SER A 106 40.24 20.01 -31.88
N MET A 107 41.50 20.35 -31.55
CA MET A 107 41.89 21.72 -31.24
C MET A 107 41.72 22.66 -32.45
N THR A 108 41.97 22.15 -33.66
CA THR A 108 41.78 22.90 -34.90
C THR A 108 40.32 23.24 -35.18
N GLU A 109 39.40 22.32 -34.90
CA GLU A 109 37.95 22.54 -35.05
C GLU A 109 37.43 23.52 -33.98
N LYS A 110 37.90 23.41 -32.73
CA LYS A 110 37.63 24.37 -31.65
C LYS A 110 38.04 25.79 -32.07
N SER A 111 39.30 25.96 -32.47
CA SER A 111 39.84 27.26 -32.85
C SER A 111 39.11 27.86 -34.07
N SER A 112 38.82 27.05 -35.10
CA SER A 112 38.08 27.50 -36.29
C SER A 112 36.66 27.96 -35.97
N PHE A 113 35.97 27.25 -35.07
CA PHE A 113 34.60 27.60 -34.66
C PHE A 113 34.57 28.85 -33.77
N ILE A 114 35.51 29.00 -32.83
CA ILE A 114 35.63 30.21 -31.99
C ILE A 114 35.92 31.44 -32.86
N SER A 115 36.86 31.36 -33.82
CA SER A 115 37.11 32.46 -34.78
C SER A 115 35.91 32.74 -35.68
N CYS A 116 35.08 31.74 -35.99
CA CYS A 116 33.83 31.95 -36.72
C CYS A 116 32.81 32.72 -35.86
N LEU A 117 32.62 32.35 -34.59
CA LEU A 117 31.74 33.06 -33.67
C LEU A 117 32.19 34.50 -33.44
N TRP A 118 33.50 34.72 -33.30
CA TRP A 118 34.07 36.06 -33.16
C TRP A 118 33.81 36.93 -34.40
N ARG A 119 34.08 36.42 -35.61
CA ARG A 119 33.76 37.18 -36.85
C ARG A 119 32.28 37.49 -36.98
N LEU A 120 31.40 36.57 -36.59
CA LEU A 120 29.96 36.80 -36.60
C LEU A 120 29.53 37.84 -35.57
N SER A 121 30.14 37.84 -34.37
CA SER A 121 29.82 38.83 -33.33
C SER A 121 30.29 40.23 -33.71
N GLN A 122 31.45 40.36 -34.39
CA GLN A 122 31.92 41.64 -34.92
C GLN A 122 31.04 42.15 -36.08
N ARG A 123 30.74 41.28 -37.05
CA ARG A 123 30.04 41.67 -38.28
C ARG A 123 28.58 42.06 -38.05
N TYR A 124 27.90 41.43 -37.10
CA TYR A 124 26.48 41.70 -36.83
C TYR A 124 26.24 42.58 -35.60
N HIS A 125 27.27 43.31 -35.13
CA HIS A 125 27.25 44.30 -34.03
C HIS A 125 26.31 43.93 -32.88
N VAL A 126 26.48 42.70 -32.41
CA VAL A 126 25.82 42.16 -31.22
C VAL A 126 26.53 42.70 -29.98
N GLN A 127 25.78 42.98 -28.91
CA GLN A 127 26.27 43.27 -27.55
C GLN A 127 27.58 42.52 -27.27
N LYS A 128 28.69 43.24 -26.98
CA LYS A 128 30.06 42.67 -26.92
C LYS A 128 30.08 41.42 -26.04
N ALA A 129 30.14 40.24 -26.66
CA ALA A 129 30.42 39.00 -25.95
C ALA A 129 31.90 38.99 -25.58
N ASP A 130 32.23 38.67 -24.34
CA ASP A 130 33.63 38.62 -23.88
C ASP A 130 34.27 37.29 -24.30
N PHE A 131 35.39 37.36 -25.01
CA PHE A 131 36.18 36.19 -25.41
C PHE A 131 37.35 36.03 -24.42
N LEU A 132 37.23 35.08 -23.51
CA LEU A 132 38.18 34.84 -22.41
C LEU A 132 39.05 33.61 -22.70
N ASN A 133 40.31 33.63 -22.28
CA ASN A 133 41.26 32.50 -22.39
C ASN A 133 41.38 31.93 -23.81
N ILE A 134 41.47 32.80 -24.81
CA ILE A 134 41.62 32.46 -26.24
C ILE A 134 42.91 33.10 -26.78
N PRO A 135 43.73 32.40 -27.58
CA PRO A 135 44.91 32.97 -28.22
C PRO A 135 44.58 34.20 -29.07
N LYS A 136 45.32 35.31 -28.89
CA LYS A 136 45.11 36.57 -29.62
C LYS A 136 45.19 36.41 -31.14
N THR A 137 45.98 35.45 -31.63
CA THR A 137 46.11 35.10 -33.06
C THR A 137 44.81 34.61 -33.71
N LEU A 138 43.84 34.13 -32.93
CA LEU A 138 42.52 33.71 -33.43
C LEU A 138 41.51 34.87 -33.50
N LEU A 139 41.87 36.02 -32.94
CA LEU A 139 41.07 37.25 -32.82
C LEU A 139 41.63 38.38 -33.70
N GLU A 140 42.57 38.07 -34.60
CA GLU A 140 43.16 39.01 -35.57
C GLU A 140 42.54 38.81 -36.97
N GLU A 141 42.24 39.90 -37.67
CA GLU A 141 41.68 39.89 -39.02
C GLU A 141 42.70 39.38 -40.05
N VAL A 142 42.42 38.23 -40.69
CA VAL A 142 43.07 37.86 -41.95
C VAL A 142 42.40 38.67 -43.06
N SER A 143 42.95 39.86 -43.34
CA SER A 143 42.76 40.52 -44.63
C SER A 143 43.24 39.55 -45.71
N ARG A 144 42.34 39.11 -46.59
CA ARG A 144 42.73 38.37 -47.80
C ARG A 144 42.05 38.93 -49.06
N PRO A 145 42.76 38.77 -50.19
CA PRO A 145 42.73 39.64 -51.37
C PRO A 145 41.67 39.22 -52.39
N SER A 146 41.72 39.88 -53.56
CA SER A 146 40.95 39.70 -54.81
C SER A 146 39.54 40.32 -54.76
N GLY A 147 39.15 41.25 -55.63
CA GLY A 147 39.62 41.58 -56.98
C GLY A 147 38.39 41.60 -57.89
N GLN A 148 38.36 42.52 -58.86
CA GLN A 148 37.33 42.81 -59.88
C GLN A 148 36.25 43.82 -59.45
N SER A 149 35.94 44.88 -60.20
CA SER A 149 36.39 45.31 -61.53
C SER A 149 35.87 46.72 -61.85
N GLN A 150 36.69 47.47 -62.60
CA GLN A 150 36.36 48.56 -63.55
C GLN A 150 35.83 49.89 -62.95
N ILE A 151 36.32 51.08 -63.30
CA ILE A 151 36.57 51.66 -64.64
C ILE A 151 37.60 52.82 -64.52
N ALA A 152 38.53 52.89 -65.51
CA ALA A 152 39.23 54.06 -66.09
C ALA A 152 39.96 55.05 -65.15
N ALA A 153 41.06 55.70 -65.49
CA ALA A 153 42.02 55.74 -66.58
C ALA A 153 43.13 56.67 -66.06
N GLY A 154 44.34 56.57 -66.61
CA GLY A 154 45.42 57.53 -66.33
C GLY A 154 46.65 56.83 -65.79
N SER A 155 47.43 56.30 -66.72
CA SER A 155 48.83 55.98 -66.51
C SER A 155 49.65 57.26 -66.49
N ASP A 156 50.93 57.02 -66.20
CA ASP A 156 52.10 57.85 -66.41
C ASP A 156 52.50 58.75 -65.24
N ASP A 157 53.73 58.66 -64.74
CA ASP A 157 54.86 57.81 -65.12
C ASP A 157 55.96 58.02 -64.09
N ILE A 158 56.92 57.08 -63.98
CA ILE A 158 58.35 57.30 -64.28
C ILE A 158 59.00 55.90 -64.38
N ALA A 159 59.09 55.38 -65.59
CA ALA A 159 60.12 54.42 -65.97
C ALA A 159 61.27 55.17 -66.67
N MET A 160 62.49 54.74 -66.38
CA MET A 160 63.75 55.31 -66.85
C MET A 160 63.97 55.12 -68.35
N VAL A 161 64.59 56.15 -68.92
CA VAL A 161 65.11 56.39 -70.28
C VAL A 161 65.93 55.23 -70.85
N ASP A 162 65.70 54.92 -72.13
CA ASP A 162 66.76 54.68 -73.13
C ASP A 162 66.14 54.78 -74.54
N GLU A 163 66.39 55.89 -75.25
CA GLU A 163 66.28 55.93 -76.71
C GLU A 163 67.39 56.83 -77.29
N ASP A 164 68.04 56.29 -78.31
CA ASP A 164 69.19 56.80 -79.02
C ASP A 164 68.91 58.11 -79.80
N TYR A 165 69.94 58.95 -79.83
CA TYR A 165 69.98 60.27 -80.44
C TYR A 165 69.84 60.23 -81.98
N GLN A 166 68.78 60.85 -82.54
CA GLN A 166 68.60 61.06 -83.97
C GLN A 166 68.97 62.50 -84.36
N ALA A 167 70.05 62.66 -85.14
CA ALA A 167 70.78 63.93 -85.24
C ALA A 167 70.19 64.97 -86.23
N LEU A 168 69.24 64.64 -87.11
CA LEU A 168 68.53 65.56 -88.01
C LEU A 168 67.26 64.88 -88.56
N SER A 169 66.15 65.61 -88.69
CA SER A 169 64.92 65.15 -89.31
C SER A 169 65.03 65.20 -90.84
N SER A 170 64.43 64.24 -91.55
CA SER A 170 64.39 64.20 -93.02
C SER A 170 63.74 65.44 -93.66
N LYS A 171 62.99 66.21 -92.86
CA LYS A 171 62.44 67.51 -93.28
C LYS A 171 63.49 68.65 -93.18
N GLU A 172 64.36 68.58 -92.19
CA GLU A 172 65.44 69.55 -91.96
C GLU A 172 66.57 69.36 -92.97
N GLU A 173 66.89 68.12 -93.36
CA GLU A 173 67.85 67.83 -94.44
C GLU A 173 67.35 68.36 -95.80
N ALA A 174 66.05 68.20 -96.08
CA ALA A 174 65.42 68.71 -97.30
C ALA A 174 65.38 70.25 -97.35
N ASP A 175 65.09 70.93 -96.24
CA ASP A 175 65.10 72.39 -96.16
C ASP A 175 66.54 72.95 -96.23
N LEU A 176 67.52 72.24 -95.66
CA LEU A 176 68.94 72.62 -95.78
C LEU A 176 69.43 72.45 -97.22
N GLU A 177 69.04 71.38 -97.91
CA GLU A 177 69.31 71.19 -99.34
C GLU A 177 68.63 72.28 -100.20
N LEU A 178 67.39 72.65 -99.89
CA LEU A 178 66.66 73.73 -100.58
C LEU A 178 67.40 75.07 -100.42
N LEU A 179 67.81 75.38 -99.19
CA LEU A 179 68.54 76.60 -98.82
C LEU A 179 69.94 76.63 -99.43
N MET A 180 70.63 75.48 -99.54
CA MET A 180 71.89 75.36 -100.27
C MET A 180 71.70 75.48 -101.79
N SER A 181 70.56 75.06 -102.35
CA SER A 181 70.27 75.16 -103.79
C SER A 181 69.99 76.59 -104.26
N GLU A 182 69.35 77.42 -103.42
CA GLU A 182 69.10 78.83 -103.71
C GLU A 182 70.38 79.70 -103.63
N CYS A 183 71.48 79.16 -103.11
CA CYS A 183 72.74 79.86 -102.89
C CYS A 183 73.78 79.66 -104.02
N GLN A 184 73.38 79.61 -105.30
CA GLN A 184 74.31 79.50 -106.44
C GLN A 184 75.15 80.76 -106.73
N MET A 185 74.92 81.89 -106.04
CA MET A 185 75.68 83.14 -106.21
C MET A 185 76.75 83.39 -105.13
N ALA A 186 76.92 82.48 -104.16
CA ALA A 186 77.88 82.64 -103.05
C ALA A 186 79.36 82.51 -103.48
N ILE A 187 79.64 82.14 -104.72
CA ILE A 187 81.02 82.05 -105.24
C ILE A 187 81.59 83.45 -105.56
N SER A 188 80.76 84.51 -105.59
CA SER A 188 81.22 85.85 -105.99
C SER A 188 81.13 86.99 -104.97
N ASN A 189 80.30 86.93 -103.90
CA ASN A 189 80.31 88.00 -102.86
C ASN A 189 79.62 87.58 -101.53
N ALA A 190 80.40 87.12 -100.54
CA ALA A 190 79.91 86.58 -99.27
C ALA A 190 79.38 87.63 -98.27
N GLU A 191 79.74 88.90 -98.43
CA GLU A 191 79.42 89.96 -97.47
C GLU A 191 77.93 90.36 -97.52
N ALA A 192 77.38 90.49 -98.73
CA ALA A 192 75.95 90.77 -98.93
C ALA A 192 75.04 89.64 -98.41
N PHE A 193 75.53 88.39 -98.40
CA PHE A 193 74.80 87.25 -97.87
C PHE A 193 74.77 87.23 -96.34
N SER A 194 75.91 87.52 -95.69
CA SER A 194 75.98 87.67 -94.23
C SER A 194 75.03 88.76 -93.70
N GLU A 195 74.94 89.88 -94.42
CA GLU A 195 74.08 91.00 -94.02
C GLU A 195 72.58 90.65 -94.12
N GLN A 196 72.17 89.91 -95.17
CA GLN A 196 70.81 89.41 -95.31
C GLN A 196 70.44 88.42 -94.19
N LEU A 197 71.36 87.51 -93.84
CA LEU A 197 71.14 86.49 -92.81
C LEU A 197 71.08 87.11 -91.41
N SER A 198 71.94 88.09 -91.12
CA SER A 198 71.91 88.87 -89.88
C SER A 198 70.58 89.63 -89.72
N LYS A 199 70.06 90.19 -90.81
CA LYS A 199 68.76 90.88 -90.79
C LYS A 199 67.59 89.94 -90.56
N GLN A 200 67.63 88.72 -91.13
CA GLN A 200 66.61 87.70 -90.85
C GLN A 200 66.72 87.15 -89.42
N LEU A 201 67.92 86.96 -88.89
CA LEU A 201 68.15 86.54 -87.51
C LEU A 201 67.59 87.58 -86.52
N SER A 202 67.85 88.87 -86.75
CA SER A 202 67.32 89.94 -85.90
C SER A 202 65.79 90.03 -85.92
N MET A 203 65.16 89.80 -87.08
CA MET A 203 63.69 89.72 -87.15
C MET A 203 63.14 88.50 -86.43
N LEU A 204 63.83 87.35 -86.51
CA LEU A 204 63.44 86.14 -85.78
C LEU A 204 63.60 86.33 -84.27
N ASP A 205 64.71 86.91 -83.81
CA ASP A 205 64.93 87.23 -82.39
C ASP A 205 63.88 88.20 -81.86
N GLY A 206 63.49 89.20 -82.66
CA GLY A 206 62.37 90.08 -82.33
C GLY A 206 61.03 89.34 -82.18
N ALA A 207 60.74 88.40 -83.09
CA ALA A 207 59.53 87.57 -83.03
C ALA A 207 59.57 86.59 -81.84
N ASN A 208 60.73 86.03 -81.52
CA ASN A 208 60.91 85.07 -80.44
C ASN A 208 60.76 85.73 -79.06
N ILE A 209 61.32 86.94 -78.88
CA ILE A 209 61.10 87.76 -77.67
C ILE A 209 59.61 88.08 -77.51
N HIS A 210 58.90 88.43 -78.59
CA HIS A 210 57.46 88.67 -78.52
C HIS A 210 56.65 87.40 -78.17
N SER A 211 57.07 86.22 -78.66
CA SER A 211 56.39 84.96 -78.35
C SER A 211 56.63 84.51 -76.89
N ILE A 212 57.83 84.73 -76.35
CA ILE A 212 58.13 84.45 -74.93
C ILE A 212 57.41 85.45 -74.02
N MET A 213 57.45 86.74 -74.35
CA MET A 213 56.76 87.79 -73.60
C MET A 213 55.22 87.60 -73.63
N GLY A 214 54.66 87.05 -74.72
CA GLY A 214 53.24 86.68 -74.79
C GLY A 214 52.86 85.41 -74.00
N SER A 215 53.83 84.57 -73.64
CA SER A 215 53.62 83.32 -72.88
C SER A 215 53.82 83.45 -71.36
N GLU A 216 54.54 84.48 -70.90
CA GLU A 216 54.79 84.75 -69.47
C GLU A 216 53.49 85.00 -68.69
N ASP A 217 52.58 85.80 -69.26
CA ASP A 217 51.26 86.07 -68.67
C ASP A 217 50.38 84.81 -68.57
N GLN A 218 50.52 83.86 -69.50
CA GLN A 218 49.76 82.61 -69.47
C GLN A 218 50.29 81.65 -68.40
N VAL A 219 51.61 81.55 -68.24
CA VAL A 219 52.24 80.72 -67.20
C VAL A 219 51.99 81.29 -65.80
N LEU A 220 52.05 82.62 -65.64
CA LEU A 220 51.69 83.28 -64.38
C LEU A 220 50.22 83.06 -64.02
N ASN A 221 49.31 83.08 -65.00
CA ASN A 221 47.91 82.71 -64.77
C ASN A 221 47.75 81.23 -64.37
N LEU A 222 48.51 80.31 -64.96
CA LEU A 222 48.45 78.90 -64.59
C LEU A 222 48.98 78.66 -63.17
N MET A 223 50.10 79.29 -62.79
CA MET A 223 50.62 79.22 -61.42
C MET A 223 49.62 79.77 -60.42
N ARG A 224 48.98 80.90 -60.76
CA ARG A 224 47.90 81.47 -59.95
C ARG A 224 46.71 80.52 -59.80
N LEU A 225 46.28 79.84 -60.88
CA LEU A 225 45.21 78.84 -60.80
C LEU A 225 45.58 77.61 -59.97
N LEU A 226 46.86 77.21 -59.98
CA LEU A 226 47.39 76.15 -59.13
C LEU A 226 47.40 76.57 -57.65
N ASP A 227 47.85 77.79 -57.35
CA ASP A 227 47.82 78.35 -56.00
C ASP A 227 46.38 78.51 -55.50
N ASP A 228 45.46 78.99 -56.36
CA ASP A 228 44.03 79.04 -56.07
C ASP A 228 43.45 77.63 -55.82
N GLY A 229 43.92 76.62 -56.57
CA GLY A 229 43.55 75.21 -56.39
C GLY A 229 44.06 74.62 -55.08
N ILE A 230 45.31 74.93 -54.70
CA ILE A 230 45.90 74.53 -53.42
C ILE A 230 45.16 75.21 -52.26
N GLN A 231 44.84 76.49 -52.40
CA GLN A 231 44.07 77.22 -51.40
C GLN A 231 42.66 76.63 -51.24
N GLN A 232 41.97 76.30 -52.34
CA GLN A 232 40.67 75.64 -52.27
C GLN A 232 40.75 74.24 -51.63
N ALA A 233 41.79 73.46 -51.92
CA ALA A 233 42.01 72.17 -51.28
C ALA A 233 42.25 72.33 -49.77
N SER A 234 43.03 73.33 -49.36
CA SER A 234 43.27 73.66 -47.94
C SER A 234 41.97 74.11 -47.24
N ASP A 235 41.14 74.91 -47.92
CA ASP A 235 39.83 75.32 -47.40
C ASP A 235 38.87 74.13 -47.23
N ILE A 236 38.92 73.15 -48.14
CA ILE A 236 38.15 71.91 -48.03
C ILE A 236 38.67 71.05 -46.87
N GLU A 237 39.98 70.92 -46.72
CA GLU A 237 40.60 70.19 -45.62
C GLU A 237 40.24 70.83 -44.27
N ALA A 238 40.27 72.16 -44.18
CA ALA A 238 39.82 72.89 -43.00
C ALA A 238 38.33 72.63 -42.69
N LYS A 239 37.47 72.60 -43.71
CA LYS A 239 36.05 72.26 -43.55
C LYS A 239 35.84 70.80 -43.10
N LEU A 240 36.58 69.85 -43.67
CA LEU A 240 36.53 68.44 -43.28
C LEU A 240 37.01 68.24 -41.85
N ASN A 241 38.10 68.89 -41.45
CA ASN A 241 38.57 68.89 -40.06
C ASN A 241 37.53 69.49 -39.11
N GLY A 242 36.80 70.53 -39.55
CA GLY A 242 35.67 71.09 -38.81
C GLY A 242 34.53 70.08 -38.63
N TYR A 243 34.15 69.35 -39.69
CA TYR A 243 33.14 68.31 -39.60
C TYR A 243 33.57 67.13 -38.73
N ASP A 244 34.83 66.69 -38.80
CA ASP A 244 35.36 65.63 -37.95
C ASP A 244 35.38 66.03 -36.46
N ALA A 245 35.72 67.29 -36.16
CA ALA A 245 35.64 67.81 -34.79
C ALA A 245 34.19 67.78 -34.26
N ILE A 246 33.21 68.15 -35.09
CA ILE A 246 31.79 68.08 -34.72
C ILE A 246 31.35 66.63 -34.55
N LEU A 247 31.71 65.72 -35.47
CA LEU A 247 31.36 64.30 -35.39
C LEU A 247 31.97 63.64 -34.15
N LYS A 248 33.19 64.00 -33.78
CA LYS A 248 33.83 63.52 -32.55
C LYS A 248 33.06 63.97 -31.31
N ASN A 249 32.68 65.24 -31.23
CA ASN A 249 31.88 65.77 -30.12
C ASN A 249 30.48 65.10 -30.06
N VAL A 250 29.81 64.94 -31.20
CA VAL A 250 28.52 64.23 -31.27
C VAL A 250 28.67 62.77 -30.87
N LYS A 251 29.75 62.09 -31.27
CA LYS A 251 30.03 60.71 -30.86
C LYS A 251 30.23 60.60 -29.34
N ASP A 252 31.02 61.49 -28.76
CA ASP A 252 31.26 61.52 -27.30
C ASP A 252 29.95 61.80 -26.54
N GLN A 253 29.12 62.74 -27.03
CA GLN A 253 27.79 63.00 -26.46
C GLN A 253 26.82 61.83 -26.65
N MET A 254 26.84 61.15 -27.80
CA MET A 254 25.99 60.00 -28.09
C MET A 254 26.38 58.77 -27.26
N GLU A 255 27.67 58.60 -26.94
CA GLU A 255 28.15 57.56 -26.04
C GLU A 255 27.63 57.78 -24.61
N VAL A 256 27.75 59.01 -24.08
CA VAL A 256 27.17 59.37 -22.77
C VAL A 256 25.65 59.23 -22.77
N MET A 257 24.97 59.61 -23.85
CA MET A 257 23.52 59.45 -23.99
C MET A 257 23.12 57.98 -24.03
N LYS A 258 23.85 57.13 -24.75
CA LYS A 258 23.63 55.68 -24.80
C LYS A 258 23.79 55.05 -23.41
N ASP A 259 24.83 55.41 -22.67
CA ASP A 259 25.04 54.91 -21.31
C ASP A 259 23.91 55.36 -20.38
N LYS A 260 23.47 56.62 -20.50
CA LYS A 260 22.33 57.13 -19.76
C LYS A 260 21.03 56.40 -20.12
N ASP A 261 20.78 56.12 -21.39
CA ASP A 261 19.59 55.38 -21.84
C ASP A 261 19.63 53.91 -21.39
N ILE A 262 20.80 53.27 -21.37
CA ILE A 262 20.98 51.93 -20.78
C ILE A 262 20.64 51.97 -19.29
N LEU A 263 21.12 52.96 -18.55
CA LEU A 263 20.80 53.13 -17.12
C LEU A 263 19.30 53.39 -16.90
N ILE A 264 18.67 54.23 -17.73
CA ILE A 264 17.23 54.52 -17.63
C ILE A 264 16.41 53.26 -17.93
N THR A 265 16.73 52.53 -19.00
CA THR A 265 16.02 51.29 -19.35
C THR A 265 16.23 50.19 -18.31
N LEU A 266 17.44 50.06 -17.76
CA LEU A 266 17.72 49.13 -16.65
C LEU A 266 16.91 49.50 -15.41
N ARG A 267 16.89 50.79 -15.05
CA ARG A 267 16.10 51.31 -13.93
C ARG A 267 14.61 51.04 -14.12
N ASN A 268 14.05 51.31 -15.30
CA ASN A 268 12.64 51.06 -15.60
C ASN A 268 12.31 49.57 -15.50
N LYS A 269 13.14 48.69 -16.07
CA LYS A 269 12.99 47.22 -15.93
C LYS A 269 13.06 46.76 -14.47
N ASN A 270 13.93 47.37 -13.66
CA ASN A 270 14.01 47.06 -12.23
C ASN A 270 12.75 47.54 -11.49
N TYR A 271 12.21 48.72 -11.83
CA TYR A 271 10.96 49.20 -11.26
C TYR A 271 9.76 48.33 -11.65
N GLU A 272 9.67 47.88 -12.90
CA GLU A 272 8.62 46.95 -13.34
C GLU A 272 8.68 45.62 -12.57
N LYS A 273 9.88 45.05 -12.40
CA LYS A 273 10.08 43.84 -11.60
C LYS A 273 9.72 44.05 -10.13
N LEU A 274 10.11 45.19 -9.55
CA LEU A 274 9.79 45.53 -8.17
C LEU A 274 8.29 45.71 -7.97
N LEU A 275 7.61 46.39 -8.90
CA LEU A 275 6.17 46.56 -8.88
C LEU A 275 5.45 45.21 -8.94
N HIS A 276 5.89 44.32 -9.85
CA HIS A 276 5.31 42.99 -9.96
C HIS A 276 5.48 42.16 -8.69
N GLU A 277 6.65 42.21 -8.05
CA GLU A 277 6.90 41.54 -6.78
C GLU A 277 6.04 42.12 -5.64
N LEU A 278 5.89 43.45 -5.61
CA LEU A 278 5.04 44.13 -4.62
C LEU A 278 3.55 43.78 -4.82
N ASP A 279 3.05 43.80 -6.06
CA ASP A 279 1.67 43.43 -6.38
C ASP A 279 1.39 41.97 -6.03
N THR A 280 2.35 41.08 -6.27
CA THR A 280 2.27 39.68 -5.86
C THR A 280 2.21 39.56 -4.34
N LEU A 281 3.08 40.27 -3.62
CA LEU A 281 3.11 40.27 -2.16
C LEU A 281 1.80 40.79 -1.57
N VAL A 282 1.28 41.92 -2.08
CA VAL A 282 0.00 42.51 -1.64
C VAL A 282 -1.14 41.56 -1.92
N SER A 283 -1.22 40.98 -3.13
CA SER A 283 -2.29 40.04 -3.49
C SER A 283 -2.25 38.76 -2.65
N THR A 284 -1.07 38.29 -2.26
CA THR A 284 -0.91 37.10 -1.40
C THR A 284 -1.25 37.35 0.07
N LEU A 285 -1.12 38.59 0.54
CA LEU A 285 -1.35 39.01 1.92
C LEU A 285 -2.69 39.75 2.11
N ASP A 286 -3.51 39.84 1.05
CA ASP A 286 -4.84 40.45 1.13
C ASP A 286 -5.87 39.43 1.60
N LEU A 287 -6.75 39.87 2.49
CA LEU A 287 -7.86 39.07 3.01
C LEU A 287 -9.13 39.92 2.92
N ASP A 288 -10.12 39.44 2.16
CA ASP A 288 -11.37 40.17 1.98
C ASP A 288 -12.01 40.51 3.35
N ILE A 289 -12.57 41.72 3.43
CA ILE A 289 -13.30 42.23 4.57
C ILE A 289 -14.45 41.27 4.93
N LYS A 290 -15.05 40.60 3.94
CA LYS A 290 -16.08 39.57 4.18
C LYS A 290 -15.53 38.39 5.00
N HIS A 291 -14.36 37.88 4.64
CA HIS A 291 -13.70 36.80 5.40
C HIS A 291 -13.31 37.28 6.81
N THR A 292 -12.82 38.51 6.93
CA THR A 292 -12.51 39.11 8.23
C THR A 292 -13.75 39.17 9.14
N ARG A 293 -14.91 39.58 8.61
CA ARG A 293 -16.17 39.60 9.38
C ARG A 293 -16.65 38.20 9.75
N ALA A 294 -16.57 37.23 8.85
CA ALA A 294 -16.95 35.84 9.15
C ALA A 294 -16.09 35.25 10.30
N LEU A 295 -14.78 35.53 10.31
CA LEU A 295 -13.88 35.08 11.38
C LEU A 295 -14.17 35.74 12.74
N MET A 296 -14.62 37.00 12.76
CA MET A 296 -14.87 37.76 14.00
C MET A 296 -16.27 37.56 14.56
N ASP A 297 -17.30 37.61 13.71
CA ASP A 297 -18.73 37.64 14.11
C ASP A 297 -19.60 36.61 13.38
N GLY A 298 -19.03 35.75 12.52
CA GLY A 298 -19.78 34.72 11.80
C GLY A 298 -20.54 33.76 12.73
N ASP A 299 -21.78 33.46 12.35
CA ASP A 299 -22.64 32.53 13.07
C ASP A 299 -22.16 31.08 12.89
N LEU A 300 -21.96 30.37 14.00
CA LEU A 300 -21.56 28.98 14.02
C LEU A 300 -22.74 28.02 14.20
N LEU A 301 -23.99 28.50 14.30
CA LEU A 301 -25.18 27.66 14.48
C LEU A 301 -25.84 27.29 13.15
N THR A 302 -25.79 28.17 12.16
CA THR A 302 -26.42 27.95 10.86
C THR A 302 -25.48 27.27 9.85
N PRO A 303 -25.96 26.34 9.01
CA PRO A 303 -25.14 25.71 7.96
C PRO A 303 -24.48 26.71 7.01
N THR A 304 -25.17 27.82 6.72
CA THR A 304 -24.65 28.92 5.89
C THR A 304 -23.51 29.66 6.59
N GLY A 305 -23.67 29.98 7.88
CA GLY A 305 -22.64 30.64 8.67
C GLY A 305 -21.40 29.76 8.87
N ILE A 306 -21.58 28.45 9.05
CA ILE A 306 -20.48 27.47 9.09
C ILE A 306 -19.70 27.49 7.78
N TYR A 307 -20.38 27.44 6.62
CA TYR A 307 -19.73 27.48 5.31
C TYR A 307 -18.93 28.78 5.10
N GLU A 308 -19.49 29.94 5.46
CA GLU A 308 -18.80 31.22 5.39
C GLU A 308 -17.56 31.27 6.30
N CYS A 309 -17.67 30.72 7.51
CA CYS A 309 -16.55 30.60 8.44
C CYS A 309 -15.47 29.65 7.90
N THR A 310 -15.84 28.52 7.30
CA THR A 310 -14.90 27.57 6.68
C THR A 310 -14.14 28.21 5.52
N ALA A 311 -14.85 28.86 4.60
CA ALA A 311 -14.22 29.57 3.47
C ALA A 311 -13.26 30.68 3.95
N ALA A 312 -13.65 31.40 5.00
CA ALA A 312 -12.79 32.43 5.60
C ALA A 312 -11.57 31.85 6.33
N ALA A 313 -11.73 30.71 7.02
CA ALA A 313 -10.65 30.02 7.70
C ALA A 313 -9.62 29.44 6.72
N GLU A 314 -10.07 28.87 5.61
CA GLU A 314 -9.21 28.40 4.51
C GLU A 314 -8.47 29.55 3.84
N ALA A 315 -9.15 30.67 3.56
CA ALA A 315 -8.52 31.86 3.00
C ALA A 315 -7.44 32.42 3.94
N LEU A 316 -7.75 32.53 5.25
CA LEU A 316 -6.79 32.93 6.26
C LEU A 316 -5.60 31.97 6.33
N GLN A 317 -5.84 30.65 6.27
CA GLN A 317 -4.76 29.66 6.30
C GLN A 317 -3.83 29.80 5.09
N LYS A 318 -4.37 30.08 3.90
CA LYS A 318 -3.57 30.35 2.69
C LYS A 318 -2.71 31.61 2.84
N CYS A 319 -3.26 32.68 3.40
CA CYS A 319 -2.52 33.93 3.65
C CYS A 319 -1.40 33.74 4.70
N VAL A 320 -1.68 32.98 5.78
CA VAL A 320 -0.70 32.69 6.85
C VAL A 320 0.45 31.81 6.34
N HIS A 321 0.16 30.82 5.49
CA HIS A 321 1.16 29.89 4.94
C HIS A 321 1.73 30.35 3.59
N ALA A 322 1.52 31.60 3.19
CA ALA A 322 2.07 32.13 1.96
C ALA A 322 3.60 32.07 1.98
N ASN A 323 4.21 31.49 0.93
CA ASN A 323 5.65 31.33 0.84
C ASN A 323 6.32 32.66 0.48
N ILE A 324 6.58 33.48 1.49
CA ILE A 324 7.20 34.80 1.35
C ILE A 324 8.70 34.67 1.54
N HIS A 325 9.48 35.29 0.64
CA HIS A 325 10.94 35.27 0.73
C HIS A 325 11.42 35.79 2.11
N PRO A 326 12.37 35.11 2.81
CA PRO A 326 12.78 35.45 4.17
C PRO A 326 13.24 36.91 4.38
N ALA A 327 13.74 37.56 3.32
CA ALA A 327 14.11 38.98 3.37
C ALA A 327 12.88 39.92 3.45
N LEU A 328 11.76 39.56 2.83
CA LEU A 328 10.52 40.35 2.83
C LEU A 328 9.77 40.22 4.15
N GLN A 329 9.94 39.11 4.87
CA GLN A 329 9.38 38.92 6.22
C GLN A 329 9.93 39.92 7.25
N LYS A 330 11.05 40.59 6.97
CA LYS A 330 11.60 41.64 7.84
C LYS A 330 10.94 43.01 7.63
N MET A 331 10.10 43.15 6.60
CA MET A 331 9.38 44.39 6.35
C MET A 331 8.31 44.60 7.42
N LYS A 332 8.26 45.79 8.03
CA LYS A 332 7.29 46.13 9.08
C LYS A 332 5.84 45.84 8.67
N ALA A 333 5.44 46.19 7.45
CA ALA A 333 4.09 45.96 6.96
C ALA A 333 3.73 44.45 6.85
N VAL A 334 4.69 43.60 6.48
CA VAL A 334 4.49 42.14 6.41
C VAL A 334 4.37 41.56 7.81
N VAL A 335 5.24 41.98 8.74
CA VAL A 335 5.16 41.56 10.15
C VAL A 335 3.84 41.98 10.79
N GLU A 336 3.41 43.24 10.61
CA GLU A 336 2.14 43.73 11.15
C GLU A 336 0.92 42.97 10.59
N GLN A 337 0.95 42.61 9.29
CA GLN A 337 -0.12 41.83 8.67
C GLN A 337 -0.10 40.37 9.14
N GLN A 338 1.07 39.75 9.30
CA GLN A 338 1.21 38.41 9.87
C GLN A 338 0.72 38.36 11.34
N ASP A 339 1.10 39.34 12.17
CA ASP A 339 0.60 39.49 13.53
C ASP A 339 -0.93 39.64 13.57
N ARG A 340 -1.50 40.35 12.60
CA ARG A 340 -2.95 40.51 12.46
C ARG A 340 -3.63 39.19 12.11
N PHE A 341 -3.07 38.40 11.20
CA PHE A 341 -3.57 37.07 10.87
C PHE A 341 -3.45 36.10 12.05
N GLU A 342 -2.38 36.16 12.82
CA GLU A 342 -2.23 35.37 14.04
C GLU A 342 -3.30 35.74 15.09
N LYS A 343 -3.60 37.04 15.25
CA LYS A 343 -4.70 37.50 16.11
C LYS A 343 -6.05 36.97 15.65
N PHE A 344 -6.36 37.03 14.35
CA PHE A 344 -7.61 36.46 13.82
C PHE A 344 -7.69 34.95 14.01
N THR A 345 -6.58 34.24 13.76
CA THR A 345 -6.46 32.79 13.98
C THR A 345 -6.77 32.44 15.44
N ASN A 346 -6.15 33.15 16.38
CA ASN A 346 -6.35 32.92 17.82
C ASN A 346 -7.76 33.27 18.30
N GLN A 347 -8.35 34.36 17.79
CA GLN A 347 -9.73 34.76 18.15
C GLN A 347 -10.76 33.76 17.62
N PHE A 348 -10.66 33.40 16.34
CA PHE A 348 -11.57 32.44 15.72
C PHE A 348 -11.41 31.03 16.33
N ALA A 349 -10.18 30.57 16.57
CA ALA A 349 -9.93 29.30 17.25
C ALA A 349 -10.58 29.25 18.64
N LYS A 350 -10.45 30.31 19.45
CA LYS A 350 -11.12 30.38 20.77
C LYS A 350 -12.65 30.29 20.65
N ARG A 351 -13.25 31.01 19.69
CA ARG A 351 -14.70 30.98 19.44
C ARG A 351 -15.16 29.58 19.03
N LEU A 352 -14.45 28.96 18.08
CA LEU A 352 -14.74 27.62 17.58
C LEU A 352 -14.62 26.56 18.68
N ILE A 353 -13.55 26.60 19.47
CA ILE A 353 -13.34 25.67 20.60
C ILE A 353 -14.46 25.81 21.62
N HIS A 354 -14.85 27.04 21.98
CA HIS A 354 -15.92 27.25 22.94
C HIS A 354 -17.26 26.69 22.43
N HIS A 355 -17.59 26.94 21.16
CA HIS A 355 -18.79 26.43 20.52
C HIS A 355 -18.83 24.90 20.47
N LEU A 356 -17.77 24.27 19.95
CA LEU A 356 -17.70 22.81 19.83
C LEU A 356 -17.66 22.11 21.19
N ASN A 357 -16.97 22.67 22.18
CA ASN A 357 -16.94 22.14 23.54
C ASN A 357 -18.37 22.12 24.15
N ASN A 358 -19.11 23.23 24.05
CA ASN A 358 -20.48 23.29 24.54
C ASN A 358 -21.37 22.26 23.82
N LEU A 359 -21.20 22.11 22.51
CA LEU A 359 -21.97 21.18 21.69
C LEU A 359 -21.67 19.71 22.04
N PHE A 360 -20.40 19.34 22.27
CA PHE A 360 -20.03 17.99 22.73
C PHE A 360 -20.57 17.65 24.12
N ILE A 361 -20.55 18.62 25.05
CA ILE A 361 -21.13 18.44 26.40
C ILE A 361 -22.65 18.30 26.32
N HIS A 362 -23.30 19.10 25.46
CA HIS A 362 -24.74 19.05 25.26
C HIS A 362 -25.19 17.70 24.69
N GLN A 363 -24.53 17.21 23.64
CA GLN A 363 -24.82 15.91 23.05
C GLN A 363 -24.59 14.75 24.03
N GLY A 364 -23.53 14.79 24.84
CA GLY A 364 -23.29 13.75 25.86
C GLY A 364 -24.37 13.68 26.94
N ASN A 365 -24.98 14.82 27.30
CA ASN A 365 -25.98 14.90 28.37
C ASN A 365 -27.42 14.65 27.90
N GLU A 366 -27.85 15.27 26.79
CA GLU A 366 -29.23 15.13 26.29
C GLU A 366 -29.57 13.70 25.85
N MET A 367 -28.59 12.98 25.29
CA MET A 367 -28.81 11.63 24.77
C MET A 367 -28.91 10.57 25.88
N GLY A 368 -28.46 10.88 27.09
CA GLY A 368 -28.53 9.98 28.24
C GLY A 368 -29.96 9.67 28.72
N GLU A 369 -30.96 10.44 28.26
CA GLU A 369 -32.37 10.25 28.61
C GLU A 369 -33.09 9.22 27.71
N THR A 370 -32.60 8.98 26.49
CA THR A 370 -33.19 8.04 25.52
C THR A 370 -32.95 6.56 25.86
N LEU A 371 -32.00 6.26 26.75
CA LEU A 371 -31.54 4.92 27.17
C LEU A 371 -32.67 3.95 27.55
N SER A 372 -33.62 4.41 28.37
CA SER A 372 -34.62 3.54 29.01
C SER A 372 -35.60 2.92 28.00
N ARG A 373 -35.77 3.54 26.83
CA ARG A 373 -36.69 3.05 25.79
C ARG A 373 -36.05 1.94 24.94
N PHE A 374 -34.78 2.08 24.58
CA PHE A 374 -34.10 1.14 23.67
C PHE A 374 -33.53 -0.09 24.39
N ALA A 375 -33.09 0.05 25.65
CA ALA A 375 -32.63 -1.08 26.46
C ALA A 375 -33.71 -2.16 26.64
N ASN A 376 -34.98 -1.73 26.76
CA ASN A 376 -36.15 -2.63 26.84
C ASN A 376 -36.47 -3.38 25.54
N GLU A 377 -35.90 -3.02 24.41
CA GLU A 377 -36.04 -3.75 23.14
C GLU A 377 -34.79 -4.56 22.76
N LEU A 378 -33.76 -4.57 23.61
CA LEU A 378 -32.40 -5.03 23.28
C LEU A 378 -31.89 -4.34 22.00
N LYS A 379 -31.95 -3.02 21.94
CA LYS A 379 -31.34 -2.23 20.87
C LYS A 379 -30.45 -1.16 21.47
N LEU A 380 -29.36 -0.85 20.77
CA LEU A 380 -28.50 0.28 21.12
C LEU A 380 -28.83 1.48 20.23
N PRO A 381 -28.88 2.71 20.78
CA PRO A 381 -29.00 3.91 19.98
C PRO A 381 -27.78 4.11 19.07
N GLN A 382 -28.00 4.42 17.79
CA GLN A 382 -26.92 4.61 16.81
C GLN A 382 -26.42 6.08 16.70
N HIS A 383 -27.03 7.00 17.47
CA HIS A 383 -26.66 8.42 17.57
C HIS A 383 -26.42 9.21 16.27
N HIS A 384 -26.97 8.76 15.14
CA HIS A 384 -26.82 9.40 13.81
C HIS A 384 -27.17 10.89 13.77
N SER A 385 -28.11 11.34 14.59
CA SER A 385 -28.47 12.77 14.68
C SER A 385 -27.27 13.61 15.13
N SER A 386 -26.52 13.14 16.13
CA SER A 386 -25.36 13.84 16.68
C SER A 386 -24.22 13.89 15.69
N HIS A 387 -23.96 12.78 14.99
CA HIS A 387 -23.00 12.74 13.89
C HIS A 387 -23.38 13.70 12.76
N ARG A 388 -24.66 13.76 12.38
CA ARG A 388 -25.15 14.68 11.35
C ARG A 388 -24.98 16.13 11.75
N ASP A 389 -25.25 16.47 13.01
CA ASP A 389 -25.14 17.85 13.50
C ASP A 389 -23.68 18.29 13.61
N LEU A 390 -22.74 17.36 13.83
CA LEU A 390 -21.30 17.62 13.87
C LEU A 390 -20.60 17.61 12.52
N THR A 391 -21.12 16.85 11.55
CA THR A 391 -20.50 16.69 10.22
C THR A 391 -20.13 18.01 9.52
N PRO A 392 -20.94 19.10 9.58
CA PRO A 392 -20.59 20.38 8.96
C PRO A 392 -19.32 21.04 9.49
N TYR A 393 -18.88 20.70 10.72
CA TYR A 393 -17.69 21.28 11.34
C TYR A 393 -16.41 20.48 11.04
N ALA A 394 -16.47 19.40 10.25
CA ALA A 394 -15.31 18.58 9.94
C ALA A 394 -14.16 19.41 9.34
N ASP A 395 -14.45 20.25 8.33
CA ASP A 395 -13.43 21.09 7.68
C ASP A 395 -12.84 22.13 8.65
N LEU A 396 -13.66 22.66 9.57
CA LEU A 396 -13.21 23.56 10.63
C LEU A 396 -12.33 22.85 11.67
N MET A 397 -12.58 21.57 11.94
CA MET A 397 -11.72 20.73 12.78
C MET A 397 -10.37 20.45 12.11
N LEU A 398 -10.35 20.23 10.79
CA LEU A 398 -9.11 20.11 10.02
C LEU A 398 -8.31 21.43 10.06
N TRP A 399 -8.98 22.56 9.88
CA TRP A 399 -8.37 23.87 10.03
C TRP A 399 -7.77 24.07 11.44
N LEU A 400 -8.52 23.72 12.49
CA LEU A 400 -8.05 23.83 13.88
C LEU A 400 -6.84 22.93 14.16
N LYS A 401 -6.82 21.72 13.58
CA LYS A 401 -5.69 20.78 13.68
C LYS A 401 -4.41 21.39 13.12
N ASN A 402 -4.50 22.08 11.98
CA ASN A 402 -3.36 22.74 11.34
C ASN A 402 -2.95 24.05 12.03
N ALA A 403 -3.92 24.84 12.50
CA ALA A 403 -3.67 26.14 13.12
C ALA A 403 -3.20 26.02 14.58
N ASN A 404 -3.79 25.10 15.35
CA ASN A 404 -3.49 24.91 16.78
C ASN A 404 -3.70 23.45 17.22
N PHE A 405 -2.68 22.63 17.00
CA PHE A 405 -2.68 21.21 17.33
C PHE A 405 -2.97 20.92 18.81
N ASN A 406 -2.43 21.72 19.74
CA ASN A 406 -2.65 21.55 21.18
C ASN A 406 -4.12 21.73 21.56
N SER A 407 -4.81 22.68 20.92
CA SER A 407 -6.23 22.92 21.16
C SER A 407 -7.11 21.85 20.53
N PHE A 408 -6.72 21.36 19.35
CA PHE A 408 -7.34 20.19 18.72
C PHE A 408 -7.28 18.97 19.65
N VAL A 409 -6.11 18.60 20.17
CA VAL A 409 -5.95 17.45 21.08
C VAL A 409 -6.82 17.58 22.34
N LYS A 410 -6.88 18.78 22.94
CA LYS A 410 -7.76 19.05 24.09
C LYS A 410 -9.23 18.88 23.73
N LEU A 411 -9.65 19.38 22.57
CA LEU A 411 -11.04 19.30 22.11
C LEU A 411 -11.44 17.86 21.77
N SER A 412 -10.56 17.08 21.14
CA SER A 412 -10.76 15.64 20.92
C SER A 412 -10.92 14.89 22.23
N LYS A 413 -10.12 15.22 23.25
CA LYS A 413 -10.25 14.64 24.58
C LYS A 413 -11.59 14.97 25.24
N VAL A 414 -12.08 16.22 25.12
CA VAL A 414 -13.40 16.62 25.64
C VAL A 414 -14.53 15.84 24.96
N TYR A 415 -14.46 15.66 23.63
CA TYR A 415 -15.41 14.83 22.89
C TYR A 415 -15.45 13.41 23.47
N THR A 416 -14.28 12.79 23.58
CA THR A 416 -14.15 11.42 24.07
C THR A 416 -14.59 11.26 25.53
N GLU A 417 -14.23 12.18 26.42
CA GLU A 417 -14.66 12.16 27.83
C GLU A 417 -16.16 12.40 28.02
N SER A 418 -16.79 13.18 27.14
CA SER A 418 -18.24 13.45 27.18
C SER A 418 -19.02 12.22 26.71
N LEU A 419 -18.71 11.71 25.50
CA LEU A 419 -19.43 10.58 24.92
C LEU A 419 -19.09 9.25 25.59
N SER A 420 -17.88 9.04 26.10
CA SER A 420 -17.54 7.80 26.81
C SER A 420 -18.43 7.56 28.03
N LYS A 421 -18.82 8.61 28.76
CA LYS A 421 -19.77 8.48 29.89
C LYS A 421 -21.14 8.00 29.42
N LEU A 422 -21.61 8.52 28.29
CA LEU A 422 -22.86 8.09 27.66
C LEU A 422 -22.76 6.62 27.23
N TYR A 423 -21.77 6.27 26.42
CA TYR A 423 -21.57 4.91 25.90
C TYR A 423 -21.36 3.88 27.00
N ASN A 424 -20.59 4.19 28.05
CA ASN A 424 -20.42 3.29 29.19
C ASN A 424 -21.75 2.97 29.86
N LYS A 425 -22.60 3.99 30.08
CA LYS A 425 -23.92 3.79 30.68
C LYS A 425 -24.83 2.97 29.76
N GLU A 426 -24.85 3.27 28.46
CA GLU A 426 -25.63 2.55 27.45
C GLU A 426 -25.26 1.07 27.36
N ILE A 427 -23.97 0.76 27.30
CA ILE A 427 -23.46 -0.61 27.19
C ILE A 427 -23.74 -1.39 28.47
N GLN A 428 -23.55 -0.76 29.64
CA GLN A 428 -23.87 -1.39 30.93
C GLN A 428 -25.35 -1.73 31.04
N ASP A 429 -26.24 -0.77 30.78
CA ASP A 429 -27.69 -0.98 30.87
C ASP A 429 -28.15 -2.01 29.82
N PHE A 430 -27.59 -1.99 28.60
CA PHE A 430 -27.88 -2.94 27.54
C PHE A 430 -27.50 -4.38 27.91
N LEU A 431 -26.26 -4.60 28.36
CA LEU A 431 -25.78 -5.93 28.74
C LEU A 431 -26.44 -6.42 30.02
N GLU A 432 -26.76 -5.54 30.97
CA GLU A 432 -27.53 -5.90 32.17
C GLU A 432 -28.97 -6.32 31.81
N CYS A 433 -29.62 -5.62 30.88
CA CYS A 433 -30.92 -6.04 30.33
C CYS A 433 -30.82 -7.42 29.66
N ALA A 434 -29.74 -7.71 28.92
CA ALA A 434 -29.51 -9.03 28.34
C ALA A 434 -29.37 -10.11 29.43
N LYS A 435 -28.59 -9.86 30.50
CA LYS A 435 -28.48 -10.78 31.66
C LYS A 435 -29.84 -11.02 32.32
N GLN A 436 -30.65 -9.98 32.52
CA GLN A 436 -31.97 -10.10 33.16
C GLN A 436 -32.95 -10.96 32.34
N ARG A 437 -32.89 -10.88 31.01
CA ARG A 437 -33.70 -11.75 30.13
C ARG A 437 -33.26 -13.19 30.18
N LEU A 438 -31.96 -13.46 30.29
CA LEU A 438 -31.44 -14.82 30.45
C LEU A 438 -31.90 -15.51 31.74
N VAL A 439 -32.12 -14.75 32.81
CA VAL A 439 -32.63 -15.25 34.10
C VAL A 439 -34.17 -15.34 34.12
N GLY A 440 -34.86 -14.88 33.07
CA GLY A 440 -36.32 -14.95 32.97
C GLY A 440 -37.07 -13.93 33.84
N LYS A 441 -36.45 -12.81 34.22
CA LYS A 441 -37.10 -11.74 34.99
C LYS A 441 -37.81 -10.67 34.15
N GLY A 442 -37.74 -10.75 32.81
CA GLY A 442 -38.53 -9.90 31.92
C GLY A 442 -39.87 -10.55 31.58
N GLU A 443 -40.97 -9.89 31.91
CA GLU A 443 -42.36 -10.23 31.50
C GLU A 443 -43.11 -11.33 32.27
N LYS A 444 -43.41 -11.05 33.55
CA LYS A 444 -44.76 -11.35 34.07
C LYS A 444 -45.31 -10.13 34.80
N GLY A 445 -46.05 -9.29 34.07
CA GLY A 445 -46.95 -8.32 34.67
C GLY A 445 -47.05 -7.00 33.93
N LYS A 446 -48.03 -6.89 33.02
CA LYS A 446 -49.02 -5.78 32.96
C LYS A 446 -49.90 -5.92 31.71
N LEU A 447 -50.99 -6.67 31.87
CA LEU A 447 -52.25 -6.36 31.21
C LEU A 447 -53.25 -6.01 32.31
N ASN A 448 -53.32 -4.73 32.67
CA ASN A 448 -54.54 -4.06 33.14
C ASN A 448 -54.26 -2.57 33.38
N GLN A 449 -54.82 -1.74 32.50
CA GLN A 449 -55.15 -0.36 32.81
C GLN A 449 -56.23 -0.35 33.91
N LYS A 450 -56.05 0.46 34.96
CA LYS A 450 -56.93 1.59 35.29
C LYS A 450 -56.56 2.24 36.64
N THR A 451 -56.51 3.58 36.60
CA THR A 451 -56.98 4.56 37.60
C THR A 451 -56.25 4.71 38.95
N SER A 452 -55.56 5.85 39.04
CA SER A 452 -55.66 6.89 40.09
C SER A 452 -55.16 6.66 41.53
N SER A 453 -54.26 7.60 41.90
CA SER A 453 -54.19 8.41 43.14
C SER A 453 -53.74 7.79 44.47
N SER A 454 -52.58 8.29 44.93
CA SER A 454 -52.23 8.79 46.27
C SER A 454 -52.65 8.00 47.52
N SER A 455 -51.67 7.60 48.34
CA SER A 455 -51.37 8.25 49.64
C SER A 455 -50.52 7.34 50.56
N SER A 456 -49.55 7.98 51.21
CA SER A 456 -49.15 7.78 52.62
C SER A 456 -48.64 6.43 53.14
N LEU A 457 -47.34 6.44 53.48
CA LEU A 457 -46.74 6.09 54.78
C LEU A 457 -47.42 5.00 55.63
N THR A 458 -46.65 3.96 56.01
CA THR A 458 -46.31 3.68 57.42
C THR A 458 -45.34 2.50 57.59
N LYS A 459 -44.39 2.70 58.51
CA LYS A 459 -43.45 1.73 59.09
C LYS A 459 -44.19 0.54 59.70
N MET A 460 -43.57 -0.65 59.74
CA MET A 460 -43.13 -1.29 61.01
C MET A 460 -42.55 -2.71 60.82
N ALA A 461 -41.55 -2.96 61.66
CA ALA A 461 -41.19 -4.23 62.28
C ALA A 461 -40.52 -5.32 61.42
N ASP A 462 -39.22 -5.10 61.26
CA ASP A 462 -38.17 -6.10 61.24
C ASP A 462 -38.30 -7.07 62.44
N ARG A 463 -38.41 -8.37 62.14
CA ARG A 463 -38.26 -9.46 63.10
C ARG A 463 -37.58 -10.62 62.38
N GLY A 464 -36.33 -10.83 62.77
CA GLY A 464 -35.35 -11.58 62.00
C GLY A 464 -35.63 -13.07 61.86
N ARG A 465 -34.99 -13.64 60.84
CA ARG A 465 -34.59 -15.04 60.83
C ARG A 465 -33.33 -15.21 59.98
N SER A 466 -32.33 -15.78 60.63
CA SER A 466 -30.99 -16.07 60.14
C SER A 466 -30.96 -16.69 58.76
N SER A 467 -30.12 -16.12 57.90
CA SER A 467 -29.54 -16.76 56.72
C SER A 467 -28.67 -17.94 57.17
N SER A 468 -29.22 -19.15 57.14
CA SER A 468 -28.41 -20.35 57.08
C SER A 468 -28.05 -20.59 55.63
N ILE A 469 -26.76 -20.45 55.33
CA ILE A 469 -26.13 -20.89 54.10
C ILE A 469 -26.29 -22.42 54.06
N GLN A 470 -27.23 -22.91 53.26
CA GLN A 470 -27.28 -24.32 52.91
C GLN A 470 -26.53 -24.54 51.60
N SER A 471 -25.54 -25.41 51.72
CA SER A 471 -24.68 -25.98 50.71
C SER A 471 -25.43 -26.37 49.44
N VAL A 472 -24.98 -25.83 48.31
CA VAL A 472 -25.23 -26.39 46.98
C VAL A 472 -24.36 -27.65 46.82
N ASP A 473 -24.85 -28.76 47.35
CA ASP A 473 -24.31 -30.09 47.08
C ASP A 473 -25.48 -31.04 46.85
N SER A 474 -25.82 -31.26 45.57
CA SER A 474 -26.31 -32.51 45.01
C SER A 474 -26.88 -32.27 43.61
N VAL A 475 -26.02 -32.44 42.61
CA VAL A 475 -26.41 -32.73 41.23
C VAL A 475 -27.26 -34.01 41.21
N THR A 476 -28.58 -33.83 41.29
CA THR A 476 -29.56 -34.87 40.99
C THR A 476 -30.11 -34.57 39.60
N PHE A 477 -29.55 -35.26 38.60
CA PHE A 477 -30.09 -35.32 37.25
C PHE A 477 -31.51 -35.90 37.31
N SER A 478 -32.50 -35.01 37.27
CA SER A 478 -33.91 -35.37 37.15
C SER A 478 -34.27 -35.39 35.67
N LYS A 479 -34.71 -36.56 35.19
CA LYS A 479 -34.96 -36.93 33.80
C LYS A 479 -36.17 -36.23 33.13
N ASP A 480 -36.62 -35.11 33.69
CA ASP A 480 -37.84 -34.39 33.29
C ASP A 480 -37.58 -32.89 32.97
N GLY A 481 -36.30 -32.50 32.87
CA GLY A 481 -35.85 -31.12 32.63
C GLY A 481 -35.37 -30.79 31.22
N SER A 482 -35.33 -31.75 30.28
CA SER A 482 -34.62 -31.58 28.99
C SER A 482 -35.27 -30.55 28.05
N ASP A 483 -36.60 -30.45 28.02
CA ASP A 483 -37.29 -29.56 27.08
C ASP A 483 -37.28 -28.09 27.51
N LEU A 484 -37.40 -27.82 28.82
CA LEU A 484 -37.25 -26.48 29.39
C LEU A 484 -35.82 -25.96 29.21
N ASP A 485 -34.83 -26.84 29.35
CA ASP A 485 -33.40 -26.52 29.22
C ASP A 485 -32.95 -26.34 27.75
N LEU A 486 -33.60 -27.02 26.80
CA LEU A 486 -33.40 -26.76 25.36
C LEU A 486 -33.95 -25.38 24.95
N SER A 487 -35.12 -24.99 25.48
CA SER A 487 -35.73 -23.69 25.19
C SER A 487 -34.93 -22.51 25.75
N SER A 488 -34.36 -22.67 26.96
CA SER A 488 -33.48 -21.67 27.58
C SER A 488 -32.17 -21.52 26.81
N ARG A 489 -31.61 -22.62 26.29
CA ARG A 489 -30.40 -22.61 25.44
C ARG A 489 -30.63 -21.95 24.08
N GLN A 490 -31.77 -22.17 23.44
CA GLN A 490 -32.14 -21.47 22.20
C GLN A 490 -32.37 -19.98 22.44
N LEU A 491 -33.00 -19.62 23.55
CA LEU A 491 -33.15 -18.22 23.96
C LEU A 491 -31.79 -17.56 24.19
N PHE A 492 -30.85 -18.28 24.80
CA PHE A 492 -29.47 -17.80 24.97
C PHE A 492 -28.80 -17.51 23.64
N ASP A 493 -28.85 -18.44 22.68
CA ASP A 493 -28.25 -18.25 21.34
C ASP A 493 -28.83 -17.01 20.63
N GLN A 494 -30.15 -16.82 20.69
CA GLN A 494 -30.81 -15.64 20.12
C GLN A 494 -30.40 -14.33 20.80
N ILE A 495 -30.31 -14.32 22.14
CA ILE A 495 -29.88 -13.12 22.89
C ILE A 495 -28.42 -12.81 22.60
N LEU A 496 -27.54 -13.82 22.58
CA LEU A 496 -26.13 -13.63 22.27
C LEU A 496 -25.94 -13.06 20.86
N ASP A 497 -26.60 -13.64 19.85
CA ASP A 497 -26.49 -13.17 18.47
C ASP A 497 -27.00 -11.72 18.33
N LYS A 498 -28.10 -11.40 19.04
CA LYS A 498 -28.65 -10.03 19.08
C LYS A 498 -27.71 -9.05 19.78
N VAL A 499 -27.09 -9.44 20.90
CA VAL A 499 -26.12 -8.60 21.62
C VAL A 499 -24.94 -8.26 20.71
N LEU A 500 -24.35 -9.25 20.03
CA LEU A 500 -23.20 -9.04 19.16
C LEU A 500 -23.57 -8.22 17.91
N SER A 501 -24.73 -8.52 17.29
CA SER A 501 -25.19 -7.82 16.09
C SER A 501 -25.59 -6.35 16.32
N GLU A 502 -26.03 -5.99 17.52
CA GLU A 502 -26.39 -4.60 17.85
C GLU A 502 -25.17 -3.75 18.25
N LEU A 503 -24.10 -4.38 18.77
CA LEU A 503 -22.84 -3.68 19.09
C LEU A 503 -22.09 -3.24 17.83
N GLU A 504 -22.12 -4.07 16.77
CA GLU A 504 -21.43 -3.80 15.52
C GLU A 504 -21.78 -2.46 14.85
N PRO A 505 -23.05 -2.15 14.54
CA PRO A 505 -23.40 -0.90 13.85
C PRO A 505 -23.09 0.35 14.67
N VAL A 506 -23.16 0.28 16.01
CA VAL A 506 -22.86 1.43 16.89
C VAL A 506 -21.36 1.73 16.87
N CYS A 507 -20.52 0.71 17.07
CA CYS A 507 -19.08 0.89 17.03
C CYS A 507 -18.58 1.28 15.63
N LEU A 508 -19.14 0.71 14.56
CA LEU A 508 -18.75 1.06 13.19
C LEU A 508 -19.21 2.47 12.79
N ALA A 509 -20.41 2.91 13.19
CA ALA A 509 -20.87 4.26 12.93
C ALA A 509 -19.96 5.30 13.62
N GLU A 510 -19.61 5.07 14.88
CA GLU A 510 -18.69 5.94 15.64
C GLU A 510 -17.27 5.91 15.06
N GLN A 511 -16.78 4.74 14.65
CA GLN A 511 -15.48 4.60 13.98
C GLN A 511 -15.44 5.41 12.67
N HIS A 512 -16.45 5.28 11.82
CA HIS A 512 -16.52 6.01 10.56
C HIS A 512 -16.63 7.53 10.80
N PHE A 513 -17.43 7.94 11.79
CA PHE A 513 -17.55 9.34 12.18
C PHE A 513 -16.22 9.92 12.69
N THR A 514 -15.55 9.26 13.63
CA THR A 514 -14.29 9.74 14.22
C THR A 514 -13.18 9.86 13.18
N VAL A 515 -13.05 8.90 12.26
CA VAL A 515 -12.09 8.97 11.14
C VAL A 515 -12.33 10.20 10.28
N ARG A 516 -13.60 10.47 9.92
CA ARG A 516 -13.98 11.59 9.06
C ARG A 516 -13.87 12.94 9.78
N PHE A 517 -14.33 13.05 11.02
CA PHE A 517 -14.41 14.31 11.74
C PHE A 517 -13.04 14.78 12.26
N PHE A 518 -12.21 13.87 12.79
CA PHE A 518 -10.88 14.19 13.33
C PHE A 518 -9.75 14.07 12.30
N HIS A 519 -10.07 13.71 11.04
CA HIS A 519 -9.11 13.61 9.94
C HIS A 519 -7.90 12.72 10.30
N LEU A 520 -8.18 11.57 10.92
CA LEU A 520 -7.14 10.66 11.45
C LEU A 520 -6.31 10.00 10.33
N ALA A 521 -6.82 10.00 9.08
CA ALA A 521 -6.12 9.47 7.92
C ALA A 521 -5.03 10.41 7.34
N ASP A 522 -5.11 11.72 7.59
CA ASP A 522 -4.24 12.74 6.96
C ASP A 522 -2.90 12.98 7.70
N ASN A 523 -2.64 12.26 8.80
CA ASN A 523 -1.44 12.49 9.63
C ASN A 523 -0.10 12.15 8.94
N CYS A 524 -0.09 11.54 7.74
CA CYS A 524 1.15 11.14 7.07
C CYS A 524 1.84 12.22 6.21
N THR A 525 1.23 13.39 5.95
CA THR A 525 1.85 14.37 5.02
C THR A 525 2.74 15.43 5.69
N LEU A 526 2.70 15.60 7.01
CA LEU A 526 3.35 16.74 7.67
C LEU A 526 4.71 16.43 8.34
N GLU A 527 5.06 15.16 8.62
CA GLU A 527 6.32 14.84 9.34
C GLU A 527 7.46 14.24 8.49
N GLN A 528 7.27 13.95 7.20
CA GLN A 528 8.30 13.30 6.36
C GLN A 528 9.14 14.23 5.46
N LYS A 529 9.34 15.51 5.84
CA LYS A 529 10.27 16.40 5.10
C LYS A 529 11.69 16.49 5.68
N THR A 530 12.03 15.72 6.71
CA THR A 530 13.40 15.70 7.26
C THR A 530 13.87 14.31 7.66
N SER A 531 14.06 13.41 6.70
CA SER A 531 15.05 12.33 6.80
C SER A 531 15.28 11.66 5.45
N SER A 532 16.52 11.79 4.98
CA SER A 532 17.28 10.93 4.06
C SER A 532 16.54 9.92 3.17
N GLU A 533 16.76 10.07 1.87
CA GLU A 533 16.57 9.08 0.82
C GLU A 533 17.19 7.72 1.22
N ASP A 534 16.35 6.73 1.50
CA ASP A 534 16.69 5.32 1.37
C ASP A 534 15.61 4.63 0.54
N GLU A 535 16.01 4.03 -0.58
CA GLU A 535 15.14 3.23 -1.44
C GLU A 535 14.55 2.06 -0.65
N SER A 536 13.27 2.17 -0.27
CA SER A 536 12.49 1.04 0.22
C SER A 536 11.14 0.98 -0.50
N ASP A 537 10.79 -0.27 -0.83
CA ASP A 537 9.64 -0.74 -1.61
C ASP A 537 8.33 0.04 -1.30
N PRO A 538 7.65 0.62 -2.31
CA PRO A 538 6.40 1.38 -2.13
C PRO A 538 5.27 0.61 -1.42
N GLY A 539 5.34 -0.74 -1.41
CA GLY A 539 4.39 -1.61 -0.71
C GLY A 539 4.57 -1.69 0.81
N ALA A 540 5.77 -1.45 1.33
CA ALA A 540 6.07 -1.51 2.77
C ALA A 540 5.68 -0.22 3.50
N VAL A 541 5.85 0.94 2.84
CA VAL A 541 5.49 2.25 3.39
C VAL A 541 3.97 2.39 3.55
N LYS A 542 3.18 1.89 2.58
CA LYS A 542 1.70 1.88 2.68
C LYS A 542 1.19 1.06 3.87
N LYS A 543 1.72 -0.15 4.07
CA LYS A 543 1.36 -1.01 5.22
C LYS A 543 1.75 -0.41 6.57
N THR A 544 2.82 0.40 6.61
CA THR A 544 3.28 1.05 7.85
C THR A 544 2.40 2.26 8.19
N ASN A 545 1.98 3.03 7.19
CA ASN A 545 1.08 4.17 7.36
C ASN A 545 -0.34 3.73 7.72
N GLU A 546 -0.87 2.67 7.10
CA GLU A 546 -2.17 2.07 7.47
C GLU A 546 -2.17 1.55 8.92
N ARG A 547 -1.04 1.07 9.42
CA ARG A 547 -0.91 0.62 10.83
C ARG A 547 -0.95 1.77 11.82
N GLN A 548 -0.31 2.91 11.52
CA GLN A 548 -0.30 4.08 12.40
C GLN A 548 -1.68 4.75 12.48
N ILE A 549 -2.36 4.91 11.34
CA ILE A 549 -3.73 5.45 11.27
C ILE A 549 -4.70 4.55 12.06
N ASN A 550 -4.57 3.23 11.92
CA ASN A 550 -5.35 2.28 12.69
C ASN A 550 -5.06 2.35 14.21
N GLU A 551 -3.84 2.68 14.62
CA GLU A 551 -3.49 2.75 16.04
C GLU A 551 -4.06 3.99 16.74
N GLU A 552 -4.01 5.16 16.10
CA GLU A 552 -4.64 6.38 16.65
C GLU A 552 -6.16 6.28 16.68
N MET A 553 -6.76 5.73 15.62
CA MET A 553 -8.18 5.42 15.57
C MET A 553 -8.58 4.46 16.71
N ARG A 554 -7.82 3.38 16.89
CA ARG A 554 -8.05 2.43 17.99
C ARG A 554 -7.94 3.10 19.35
N ARG A 555 -6.92 3.95 19.56
CA ARG A 555 -6.77 4.67 20.83
C ARG A 555 -8.02 5.51 21.14
N MET A 556 -8.50 6.29 20.16
CA MET A 556 -9.71 7.09 20.32
C MET A 556 -10.95 6.23 20.57
N MET A 557 -11.09 5.10 19.87
CA MET A 557 -12.21 4.16 20.08
C MET A 557 -12.14 3.47 21.46
N THR A 558 -10.95 3.11 21.94
CA THR A 558 -10.75 2.57 23.30
C THR A 558 -11.13 3.59 24.37
N ASP A 559 -10.78 4.86 24.16
CA ASP A 559 -11.15 5.93 25.09
C ASP A 559 -12.66 6.25 25.03
N LEU A 560 -13.34 6.03 23.89
CA LEU A 560 -14.79 6.16 23.74
C LEU A 560 -15.57 4.99 24.36
N PHE A 561 -15.06 3.76 24.21
CA PHE A 561 -15.71 2.53 24.67
C PHE A 561 -14.86 1.78 25.72
N PRO A 562 -14.43 2.42 26.82
CA PRO A 562 -13.46 1.82 27.73
C PRO A 562 -14.03 0.63 28.51
N SER A 563 -15.35 0.59 28.75
CA SER A 563 -16.00 -0.52 29.46
C SER A 563 -16.45 -1.68 28.57
N LEU A 564 -16.46 -1.53 27.23
CA LEU A 564 -17.07 -2.50 26.33
C LEU A 564 -16.49 -3.90 26.49
N GLU A 565 -15.16 -4.02 26.47
CA GLU A 565 -14.47 -5.30 26.63
C GLU A 565 -14.76 -5.92 28.00
N THR A 566 -14.68 -5.11 29.07
CA THR A 566 -14.91 -5.60 30.44
C THR A 566 -16.35 -6.06 30.65
N GLU A 567 -17.34 -5.33 30.13
CA GLU A 567 -18.74 -5.71 30.27
C GLU A 567 -19.11 -6.92 29.41
N LEU A 568 -18.54 -7.07 28.22
CA LEU A 568 -18.67 -8.29 27.42
C LEU A 568 -18.05 -9.50 28.14
N GLU A 569 -16.86 -9.35 28.74
CA GLU A 569 -16.25 -10.40 29.55
C GLU A 569 -17.11 -10.77 30.77
N ASN A 570 -17.72 -9.78 31.43
CA ASN A 570 -18.66 -9.98 32.52
C ASN A 570 -19.90 -10.75 32.06
N PHE A 571 -20.46 -10.40 30.89
CA PHE A 571 -21.59 -11.10 30.29
C PHE A 571 -21.25 -12.56 29.93
N ILE A 572 -20.10 -12.80 29.30
CA ILE A 572 -19.61 -14.15 28.97
C ILE A 572 -19.41 -14.98 30.24
N THR A 573 -18.81 -14.40 31.27
CA THR A 573 -18.59 -15.08 32.55
C THR A 573 -19.90 -15.38 33.28
N PHE A 574 -20.89 -14.48 33.18
CA PHE A 574 -22.22 -14.69 33.71
C PHE A 574 -22.95 -15.83 32.98
N ALA A 575 -22.92 -15.84 31.64
CA ALA A 575 -23.53 -16.88 30.82
C ALA A 575 -22.91 -18.27 31.08
N ASP A 576 -21.59 -18.35 31.23
CA ASP A 576 -20.87 -19.60 31.55
C ASP A 576 -21.25 -20.16 32.94
N LYS A 577 -21.52 -19.27 33.92
CA LYS A 577 -21.99 -19.67 35.25
C LYS A 577 -23.44 -20.13 35.28
N LEU A 578 -24.28 -19.64 34.38
CA LEU A 578 -25.67 -20.08 34.26
C LEU A 578 -25.75 -21.52 33.72
N ASP A 579 -25.05 -21.80 32.63
CA ASP A 579 -24.91 -23.14 32.06
C ASP A 579 -23.58 -23.23 31.31
N GLY A 580 -22.71 -24.17 31.70
CA GLY A 580 -21.44 -24.39 31.02
C GLY A 580 -21.59 -24.78 29.54
N CYS A 581 -22.75 -25.31 29.11
CA CYS A 581 -23.04 -25.58 27.71
C CYS A 581 -23.09 -24.30 26.86
N ASN A 582 -23.37 -23.14 27.47
CA ASN A 582 -23.36 -21.84 26.77
C ASN A 582 -22.00 -21.54 26.16
N SER A 583 -20.91 -22.09 26.71
CA SER A 583 -19.56 -21.95 26.14
C SER A 583 -19.45 -22.43 24.70
N MET A 584 -20.23 -23.44 24.29
CA MET A 584 -20.28 -23.93 22.91
C MET A 584 -20.92 -22.90 21.96
N TYR A 585 -22.10 -22.38 22.33
CA TYR A 585 -22.79 -21.34 21.57
C TYR A 585 -21.94 -20.07 21.47
N MET A 586 -21.34 -19.64 22.59
CA MET A 586 -20.43 -18.50 22.62
C MET A 586 -19.24 -18.70 21.69
N LEU A 587 -18.61 -19.88 21.68
CA LEU A 587 -17.44 -20.13 20.83
C LEU A 587 -17.77 -19.99 19.34
N VAL A 588 -18.91 -20.51 18.91
CA VAL A 588 -19.35 -20.44 17.51
C VAL A 588 -19.75 -19.00 17.12
N ARG A 589 -20.63 -18.36 17.90
CA ARG A 589 -21.15 -17.02 17.60
C ARG A 589 -20.07 -15.94 17.66
N MET A 590 -19.24 -15.93 18.70
CA MET A 590 -18.13 -14.97 18.80
C MET A 590 -17.14 -15.14 17.65
N SER A 591 -16.86 -16.38 17.23
CA SER A 591 -15.96 -16.62 16.10
C SER A 591 -16.53 -16.09 14.78
N GLN A 592 -17.83 -16.23 14.55
CA GLN A 592 -18.49 -15.70 13.36
C GLN A 592 -18.42 -14.16 13.32
N HIS A 593 -18.70 -13.51 14.45
CA HIS A 593 -18.69 -12.05 14.56
C HIS A 593 -17.27 -11.46 14.41
N VAL A 594 -16.22 -12.15 14.89
CA VAL A 594 -14.81 -11.75 14.63
C VAL A 594 -14.47 -11.77 13.12
N ILE A 595 -14.98 -12.76 12.39
CA ILE A 595 -14.72 -12.91 10.95
C ILE A 595 -15.54 -11.91 10.12
N ASN A 596 -16.78 -11.64 10.52
CA ASN A 596 -17.70 -10.76 9.80
C ASN A 596 -17.31 -9.28 9.88
N THR A 597 -16.64 -8.84 10.96
CA THR A 597 -16.17 -7.45 11.07
C THR A 597 -15.17 -7.13 9.97
N GLN A 598 -15.53 -6.18 9.09
CA GLN A 598 -14.96 -5.96 7.75
C GLN A 598 -13.47 -5.61 7.67
N ASP A 599 -12.84 -5.24 8.80
CA ASP A 599 -11.41 -4.96 8.88
C ASP A 599 -10.73 -5.84 9.95
N ALA A 600 -9.84 -6.73 9.51
CA ALA A 600 -8.96 -7.52 10.36
C ALA A 600 -7.94 -6.60 11.06
N GLY A 601 -8.36 -6.03 12.19
CA GLY A 601 -7.63 -4.97 12.89
C GLY A 601 -8.50 -3.77 13.29
N SER A 602 -9.80 -3.75 12.99
CA SER A 602 -10.72 -2.79 13.60
C SER A 602 -10.76 -2.93 15.13
N PHE A 603 -11.12 -1.85 15.82
CA PHE A 603 -11.28 -1.85 17.28
C PHE A 603 -12.18 -2.99 17.75
N LEU A 604 -13.36 -3.13 17.13
CA LEU A 604 -14.36 -4.14 17.52
C LEU A 604 -13.88 -5.57 17.24
N SER A 605 -13.21 -5.82 16.11
CA SER A 605 -12.65 -7.15 15.79
C SER A 605 -11.64 -7.58 16.86
N MET A 606 -10.79 -6.65 17.35
CA MET A 606 -9.83 -6.93 18.43
C MET A 606 -10.53 -7.20 19.77
N THR A 607 -11.53 -6.40 20.13
CA THR A 607 -12.33 -6.62 21.34
C THR A 607 -13.04 -7.98 21.32
N PHE A 608 -13.67 -8.33 20.20
CA PHE A 608 -14.28 -9.65 20.03
C PHE A 608 -13.24 -10.78 20.02
N ALA A 609 -12.06 -10.57 19.44
CA ALA A 609 -10.98 -11.56 19.47
C ALA A 609 -10.48 -11.84 20.90
N ASN A 610 -10.31 -10.81 21.74
CA ASN A 610 -9.95 -10.97 23.15
C ASN A 610 -11.02 -11.75 23.92
N CYS A 611 -12.29 -11.37 23.74
CA CYS A 611 -13.43 -12.08 24.32
C CYS A 611 -13.56 -13.53 23.81
N LEU A 612 -13.18 -13.79 22.55
CA LEU A 612 -13.17 -15.13 21.94
C LEU A 612 -12.09 -16.02 22.58
N VAL A 613 -10.92 -15.47 22.91
CA VAL A 613 -9.88 -16.21 23.67
C VAL A 613 -10.43 -16.63 25.04
N LYS A 614 -11.13 -15.74 25.74
CA LYS A 614 -11.78 -16.06 27.02
C LYS A 614 -12.84 -17.15 26.86
N THR A 615 -13.69 -17.01 25.84
CA THR A 615 -14.73 -17.98 25.51
C THR A 615 -14.15 -19.37 25.21
N LYS A 616 -13.06 -19.43 24.44
CA LYS A 616 -12.34 -20.68 24.15
C LYS A 616 -11.79 -21.34 25.42
N ARG A 617 -11.23 -20.54 26.36
CA ARG A 617 -10.79 -21.06 27.67
C ARG A 617 -11.95 -21.60 28.49
N ASN A 618 -13.14 -21.01 28.40
CA ASN A 618 -14.34 -21.52 29.07
C ASN A 618 -14.81 -22.84 28.44
N PHE A 619 -14.81 -22.94 27.11
CA PHE A 619 -15.09 -24.21 26.41
C PHE A 619 -14.11 -25.33 26.81
N ASP A 620 -12.80 -25.06 26.81
CA ASP A 620 -11.81 -26.04 27.25
C ASP A 620 -12.06 -26.51 28.69
N ARG A 621 -12.40 -25.57 29.58
CA ARG A 621 -12.75 -25.86 30.98
C ARG A 621 -14.02 -26.69 31.09
N PHE A 622 -15.04 -26.39 30.28
CA PHE A 622 -16.28 -27.15 30.23
C PHE A 622 -16.03 -28.61 29.81
N ILE A 623 -15.24 -28.83 28.76
CA ILE A 623 -14.83 -30.18 28.34
C ILE A 623 -14.02 -30.87 29.43
N GLN A 624 -13.09 -30.17 30.08
CA GLN A 624 -12.30 -30.74 31.17
C GLN A 624 -13.18 -31.13 32.36
N ASN A 625 -14.20 -30.34 32.70
CA ASN A 625 -15.16 -30.65 33.75
C ASN A 625 -15.98 -31.91 33.39
N LYS A 626 -16.39 -32.08 32.13
CA LYS A 626 -17.04 -33.31 31.66
C LYS A 626 -16.10 -34.52 31.77
N ILE A 627 -14.84 -34.38 31.38
CA ILE A 627 -13.82 -35.44 31.55
C ILE A 627 -13.67 -35.82 33.03
N THR A 628 -13.54 -34.85 33.93
CA THR A 628 -13.43 -35.10 35.37
C THR A 628 -14.70 -35.79 35.91
N ALA A 629 -15.89 -35.35 35.50
CA ALA A 629 -17.15 -35.97 35.90
C ALA A 629 -17.25 -37.45 35.44
N ILE A 630 -16.75 -37.77 34.23
CA ILE A 630 -16.67 -39.16 33.74
C ILE A 630 -15.74 -39.98 34.64
N LYS A 631 -14.55 -39.45 34.96
CA LYS A 631 -13.57 -40.11 35.83
C LYS A 631 -14.08 -40.31 37.26
N GLU A 632 -14.79 -39.34 37.82
CA GLU A 632 -15.28 -39.40 39.21
C GLU A 632 -16.62 -40.15 39.35
N SER A 633 -17.22 -40.58 38.23
CA SER A 633 -18.48 -41.32 38.23
C SER A 633 -18.41 -42.58 39.07
N LYS A 634 -19.30 -42.67 40.08
CA LYS A 634 -19.46 -43.83 40.95
C LYS A 634 -20.65 -44.68 40.49
N ILE A 635 -20.47 -45.99 40.46
CA ILE A 635 -21.51 -46.93 40.03
C ILE A 635 -22.01 -47.75 41.22
N SER A 636 -23.31 -48.05 41.21
CA SER A 636 -23.93 -48.90 42.22
C SER A 636 -23.38 -50.32 42.16
N LYS A 637 -22.65 -50.71 43.21
CA LYS A 637 -22.16 -52.08 43.39
C LYS A 637 -23.26 -53.07 43.78
N LYS A 638 -24.47 -52.58 44.12
CA LYS A 638 -25.58 -53.39 44.63
C LYS A 638 -26.48 -53.95 43.51
N ASN A 639 -26.60 -53.27 42.38
CA ASN A 639 -27.51 -53.65 41.29
C ASN A 639 -26.73 -54.16 40.07
N LYS A 640 -27.42 -54.79 39.11
CA LYS A 640 -26.83 -55.10 37.80
C LYS A 640 -26.39 -53.81 37.10
N CYS A 641 -25.26 -53.86 36.41
CA CYS A 641 -24.70 -52.74 35.68
C CYS A 641 -25.18 -52.84 34.23
N GLY A 642 -26.00 -51.89 33.79
CA GLY A 642 -26.40 -51.75 32.39
C GLY A 642 -25.54 -50.72 31.66
N ILE A 643 -26.20 -49.92 30.81
CA ILE A 643 -25.58 -48.75 30.19
C ILE A 643 -25.18 -47.75 31.27
N ILE A 644 -23.90 -47.35 31.26
CA ILE A 644 -23.37 -46.42 32.26
C ILE A 644 -23.86 -45.00 31.94
N ASN A 645 -24.25 -44.23 32.96
CA ASN A 645 -24.80 -42.88 32.79
C ASN A 645 -23.94 -41.97 31.90
N PHE A 646 -22.62 -41.97 32.08
CA PHE A 646 -21.75 -41.12 31.26
C PHE A 646 -21.74 -41.48 29.76
N VAL A 647 -22.11 -42.70 29.38
CA VAL A 647 -22.30 -43.11 27.98
C VAL A 647 -23.58 -42.50 27.41
N SER A 648 -24.66 -42.47 28.21
CA SER A 648 -25.91 -41.81 27.86
C SER A 648 -25.77 -40.29 27.82
N ASP A 649 -25.07 -39.70 28.79
CA ASP A 649 -24.80 -38.26 28.85
C ASP A 649 -23.96 -37.80 27.65
N PHE A 650 -23.03 -38.65 27.18
CA PHE A 650 -22.25 -38.39 25.97
C PHE A 650 -23.14 -38.34 24.71
N ASP A 651 -24.16 -39.21 24.61
CA ASP A 651 -25.10 -39.18 23.48
C ASP A 651 -25.85 -37.84 23.39
N GLU A 652 -26.38 -37.37 24.52
CA GLU A 652 -27.09 -36.09 24.58
C GLU A 652 -26.15 -34.91 24.27
N PHE A 653 -24.96 -34.90 24.87
CA PHE A 653 -23.94 -33.89 24.60
C PHE A 653 -23.55 -33.88 23.11
N ALA A 654 -23.29 -35.05 22.52
CA ALA A 654 -22.85 -35.14 21.13
C ALA A 654 -23.95 -34.68 20.16
N LYS A 655 -25.22 -35.04 20.40
CA LYS A 655 -26.35 -34.52 19.60
C LYS A 655 -26.41 -32.99 19.63
N GLN A 656 -26.29 -32.38 20.81
CA GLN A 656 -26.35 -30.92 20.95
C GLN A 656 -25.14 -30.25 20.29
N ALA A 657 -23.94 -30.74 20.54
CA ALA A 657 -22.71 -30.19 19.97
C ALA A 657 -22.69 -30.28 18.43
N GLU A 658 -23.18 -31.37 17.83
CA GLU A 658 -23.29 -31.50 16.37
C GLU A 658 -24.29 -30.50 15.76
N ILE A 659 -25.36 -30.13 16.46
CA ILE A 659 -26.30 -29.10 16.02
C ILE A 659 -25.63 -27.71 16.07
N ILE A 660 -24.94 -27.39 17.16
CA ILE A 660 -24.33 -26.07 17.40
C ILE A 660 -23.16 -25.80 16.44
N PHE A 661 -22.30 -26.79 16.21
CA PHE A 661 -21.10 -26.64 15.38
C PHE A 661 -21.33 -26.93 13.90
N LYS A 662 -22.58 -27.12 13.47
CA LYS A 662 -22.91 -27.43 12.08
C LYS A 662 -22.47 -26.29 11.15
N GLY A 663 -21.49 -26.56 10.29
CA GLY A 663 -20.93 -25.57 9.37
C GLY A 663 -20.04 -24.51 10.03
N SER A 664 -19.62 -24.70 11.28
CA SER A 664 -18.74 -23.77 11.99
C SER A 664 -17.27 -24.00 11.66
N ASP A 665 -16.50 -22.93 11.47
CA ASP A 665 -15.03 -22.96 11.34
C ASP A 665 -14.32 -23.43 12.63
N ARG A 666 -15.03 -23.45 13.77
CA ARG A 666 -14.51 -23.95 15.06
C ARG A 666 -14.70 -25.45 15.26
N ARG A 667 -15.12 -26.20 14.24
CA ARG A 667 -15.30 -27.66 14.27
C ARG A 667 -14.07 -28.40 14.81
N ALA A 668 -12.86 -27.95 14.45
CA ALA A 668 -11.61 -28.59 14.87
C ALA A 668 -11.40 -28.59 16.40
N ASP A 669 -11.93 -27.60 17.12
CA ASP A 669 -11.86 -27.57 18.58
C ASP A 669 -12.78 -28.62 19.22
N LEU A 670 -13.97 -28.82 18.63
CA LEU A 670 -14.90 -29.87 19.03
C LEU A 670 -14.37 -31.28 18.69
N GLU A 671 -13.76 -31.47 17.53
CA GLU A 671 -13.15 -32.76 17.15
C GLU A 671 -12.06 -33.19 18.14
N LYS A 672 -11.21 -32.26 18.59
CA LYS A 672 -10.21 -32.53 19.64
C LYS A 672 -10.87 -32.88 20.98
N ALA A 673 -11.98 -32.23 21.33
CA ALA A 673 -12.74 -32.55 22.54
C ALA A 673 -13.35 -33.96 22.46
N TYR A 674 -13.90 -34.33 21.30
CA TYR A 674 -14.46 -35.66 21.06
C TYR A 674 -13.43 -36.77 21.26
N CYS A 675 -12.24 -36.68 20.65
CA CYS A 675 -11.20 -37.68 20.82
C CYS A 675 -10.85 -37.89 22.32
N LYS A 676 -10.72 -36.80 23.09
CA LYS A 676 -10.43 -36.87 24.53
C LYS A 676 -11.56 -37.49 25.34
N LEU A 677 -12.81 -37.10 25.07
CA LEU A 677 -13.99 -37.62 25.76
C LEU A 677 -14.17 -39.11 25.47
N VAL A 678 -14.12 -39.52 24.20
CA VAL A 678 -14.31 -40.91 23.80
C VAL A 678 -13.20 -41.82 24.33
N HIS A 679 -11.95 -41.36 24.30
CA HIS A 679 -10.84 -42.09 24.92
C HIS A 679 -11.05 -42.26 26.42
N THR A 680 -11.41 -41.19 27.13
CA THR A 680 -11.72 -41.27 28.57
C THR A 680 -12.89 -42.21 28.85
N ILE A 681 -13.97 -42.16 28.05
CA ILE A 681 -15.11 -43.07 28.19
C ILE A 681 -14.66 -44.53 28.02
N SER A 682 -13.81 -44.83 27.02
CA SER A 682 -13.28 -46.18 26.82
C SER A 682 -12.49 -46.66 28.04
N ASP A 683 -11.59 -45.84 28.57
CA ASP A 683 -10.77 -46.20 29.74
C ASP A 683 -11.63 -46.42 30.99
N GLU A 684 -12.63 -45.56 31.19
CA GLU A 684 -13.49 -45.65 32.36
C GLU A 684 -14.49 -46.82 32.28
N ILE A 685 -14.93 -47.23 31.09
CA ILE A 685 -15.66 -48.50 30.91
C ILE A 685 -14.81 -49.68 31.40
N VAL A 686 -13.51 -49.69 31.10
CA VAL A 686 -12.57 -50.74 31.56
C VAL A 686 -12.40 -50.72 33.07
N ARG A 687 -12.28 -49.55 33.68
CA ARG A 687 -12.25 -49.45 35.15
C ARG A 687 -13.53 -50.01 35.77
N VAL A 688 -14.68 -49.57 35.27
CA VAL A 688 -16.00 -49.98 35.77
C VAL A 688 -16.21 -51.48 35.66
N ALA A 689 -15.84 -52.08 34.53
CA ALA A 689 -15.96 -53.51 34.32
C ALA A 689 -15.18 -54.31 35.38
N LYS A 690 -13.96 -53.88 35.71
CA LYS A 690 -13.11 -54.54 36.72
C LYS A 690 -13.59 -54.33 38.17
N GLU A 691 -14.21 -53.20 38.47
CA GLU A 691 -14.68 -52.87 39.82
C GLU A 691 -16.04 -53.48 40.17
N HIS A 692 -16.86 -53.85 39.16
CA HIS A 692 -18.20 -54.39 39.38
C HIS A 692 -18.16 -55.88 39.73
N GLN A 693 -18.85 -56.25 40.81
CA GLN A 693 -18.77 -57.62 41.35
C GLN A 693 -19.93 -58.54 40.91
N LYS A 694 -21.07 -57.97 40.48
CA LYS A 694 -22.29 -58.76 40.17
C LYS A 694 -22.48 -59.01 38.68
N THR A 695 -22.07 -58.07 37.83
CA THR A 695 -22.25 -58.17 36.38
C THR A 695 -20.91 -58.62 35.78
N PRO A 696 -20.87 -59.67 34.94
CA PRO A 696 -19.62 -60.09 34.32
C PRO A 696 -18.98 -58.97 33.50
N GLU A 697 -17.65 -58.88 33.53
CA GLU A 697 -16.90 -57.83 32.82
C GLU A 697 -17.25 -57.77 31.33
N HIS A 698 -17.32 -58.93 30.67
CA HIS A 698 -17.64 -59.03 29.25
C HIS A 698 -19.05 -58.55 28.89
N VAL A 699 -20.02 -58.60 29.82
CA VAL A 699 -21.36 -58.04 29.60
C VAL A 699 -21.31 -56.52 29.63
N ILE A 700 -20.59 -55.94 30.60
CA ILE A 700 -20.41 -54.49 30.69
C ILE A 700 -19.71 -53.94 29.44
N TYR A 701 -18.64 -54.61 28.98
CA TYR A 701 -17.97 -54.26 27.73
C TYR A 701 -18.91 -54.33 26.54
N MET A 702 -19.62 -55.45 26.40
CA MET A 702 -20.51 -55.71 25.27
C MET A 702 -21.62 -54.65 25.17
N GLU A 703 -22.36 -54.39 26.25
CA GLU A 703 -23.48 -53.43 26.23
C GLU A 703 -23.00 -52.00 25.99
N ASN A 704 -21.94 -51.55 26.68
CA ASN A 704 -21.48 -50.17 26.58
C ASN A 704 -20.73 -49.90 25.26
N TYR A 705 -19.93 -50.83 24.76
CA TYR A 705 -19.28 -50.68 23.45
C TYR A 705 -20.28 -50.78 22.30
N HIS A 706 -21.32 -51.61 22.41
CA HIS A 706 -22.42 -51.62 21.45
C HIS A 706 -23.13 -50.26 21.42
N ARG A 707 -23.47 -49.71 22.59
CA ARG A 707 -24.10 -48.39 22.70
C ARG A 707 -23.22 -47.29 22.10
N MET A 708 -21.93 -47.26 22.44
CA MET A 708 -20.98 -46.29 21.88
C MET A 708 -20.89 -46.40 20.35
N ASN A 709 -20.77 -47.61 19.81
CA ASN A 709 -20.76 -47.83 18.36
C ASN A 709 -22.07 -47.37 17.69
N SER A 710 -23.22 -47.60 18.34
CA SER A 710 -24.54 -47.13 17.86
C SER A 710 -24.62 -45.60 17.82
N ILE A 711 -24.18 -44.92 18.89
CA ILE A 711 -24.10 -43.44 18.95
C ILE A 711 -23.24 -42.89 17.81
N LEU A 712 -22.02 -43.41 17.65
CA LEU A 712 -21.09 -42.94 16.62
C LEU A 712 -21.58 -43.25 15.20
N SER A 713 -22.24 -44.40 15.00
CA SER A 713 -22.82 -44.76 13.70
C SER A 713 -24.00 -43.86 13.32
N ARG A 714 -24.83 -43.46 14.29
CA ARG A 714 -25.97 -42.57 14.08
C ARG A 714 -25.54 -41.13 13.82
N LEU A 715 -24.57 -40.62 14.59
CA LEU A 715 -24.11 -39.22 14.47
C LEU A 715 -23.13 -39.00 13.30
N LYS A 716 -22.46 -40.05 12.81
CA LYS A 716 -21.52 -39.99 11.67
C LYS A 716 -20.41 -38.95 11.85
N ILE A 717 -19.78 -38.94 13.03
CA ILE A 717 -18.69 -38.02 13.37
C ILE A 717 -17.40 -38.49 12.69
N SER A 718 -16.89 -37.70 11.75
CA SER A 718 -15.72 -38.03 10.90
C SER A 718 -14.46 -38.35 11.69
N CYS A 719 -14.13 -37.55 12.71
CA CYS A 719 -12.91 -37.71 13.49
C CYS A 719 -12.90 -38.95 14.40
N LEU A 720 -14.03 -39.65 14.56
CA LEU A 720 -14.19 -40.80 15.46
C LEU A 720 -14.42 -42.12 14.71
N GLU A 721 -14.20 -42.18 13.39
CA GLU A 721 -14.40 -43.41 12.61
C GLU A 721 -13.42 -44.53 13.00
N SER A 722 -12.21 -44.20 13.45
CA SER A 722 -11.27 -45.18 14.02
C SER A 722 -11.81 -45.80 15.31
N GLU A 723 -12.27 -44.97 16.23
CA GLU A 723 -12.81 -45.34 17.53
C GLU A 723 -14.11 -46.14 17.37
N LYS A 724 -14.95 -45.80 16.39
CA LYS A 724 -16.13 -46.58 16.03
C LYS A 724 -15.78 -48.00 15.60
N LYS A 725 -14.77 -48.17 14.74
CA LYS A 725 -14.29 -49.51 14.32
C LYS A 725 -13.72 -50.28 15.51
N ASP A 726 -12.95 -49.62 16.36
CA ASP A 726 -12.38 -50.20 17.59
C ASP A 726 -13.48 -50.65 18.57
N PHE A 727 -14.51 -49.83 18.83
CA PHE A 727 -15.64 -50.23 19.66
C PHE A 727 -16.42 -51.41 19.07
N LYS A 728 -16.62 -51.44 17.75
CA LYS A 728 -17.26 -52.59 17.09
C LYS A 728 -16.43 -53.87 17.28
N GLN A 729 -15.11 -53.79 17.14
CA GLN A 729 -14.22 -54.94 17.38
C GLN A 729 -14.27 -55.38 18.84
N LYS A 730 -14.11 -54.46 19.80
CA LYS A 730 -14.16 -54.74 21.24
C LYS A 730 -15.51 -55.31 21.67
N TYR A 731 -16.60 -54.86 21.07
CA TYR A 731 -17.94 -55.42 21.26
C TYR A 731 -17.98 -56.90 20.83
N LEU A 732 -17.57 -57.21 19.59
CA LEU A 732 -17.57 -58.58 19.06
C LEU A 732 -16.64 -59.51 19.85
N GLU A 733 -15.45 -59.04 20.23
CA GLU A 733 -14.52 -59.81 21.06
C GLU A 733 -15.10 -60.10 22.45
N SER A 734 -15.78 -59.13 23.05
CA SER A 734 -16.42 -59.30 24.36
C SER A 734 -17.61 -60.25 24.29
N LEU A 735 -18.42 -60.15 23.23
CA LEU A 735 -19.52 -61.07 22.93
C LEU A 735 -19.02 -62.51 22.81
N HIS A 736 -17.95 -62.73 22.03
CA HIS A 736 -17.34 -64.05 21.88
C HIS A 736 -16.79 -64.58 23.21
N LYS A 737 -15.98 -63.78 23.94
CA LYS A 737 -15.40 -64.19 25.24
C LYS A 737 -16.49 -64.54 26.27
N TYR A 738 -17.56 -63.75 26.34
CA TYR A 738 -18.71 -64.02 27.21
C TYR A 738 -19.39 -65.35 26.85
N THR A 739 -19.62 -65.56 25.56
CA THR A 739 -20.27 -66.75 25.01
C THR A 739 -19.46 -68.02 25.29
N THR A 740 -18.16 -68.02 24.96
CA THR A 740 -17.25 -69.16 25.23
C THR A 740 -17.15 -69.49 26.72
N SER A 741 -17.05 -68.48 27.59
CA SER A 741 -16.96 -68.67 29.06
C SER A 741 -18.21 -69.33 29.66
N LEU A 742 -19.37 -69.13 29.05
CA LEU A 742 -20.64 -69.69 29.52
C LEU A 742 -20.98 -71.03 28.91
N LEU A 743 -20.64 -71.26 27.63
CA LEU A 743 -20.93 -72.51 26.90
C LEU A 743 -20.13 -73.72 27.37
N GLY A 744 -18.97 -73.51 28.00
CA GLY A 744 -18.23 -74.60 28.64
C GLY A 744 -18.99 -75.25 29.81
N ARG A 745 -19.96 -74.56 30.43
CA ARG A 745 -20.63 -75.03 31.66
C ARG A 745 -21.74 -76.07 31.43
N PRO A 746 -22.62 -75.96 30.41
CA PRO A 746 -23.61 -76.99 30.11
C PRO A 746 -23.02 -78.38 29.79
N LEU A 747 -21.78 -78.44 29.30
CA LEU A 747 -21.07 -79.66 28.93
C LEU A 747 -19.70 -79.77 29.62
N GLU A 748 -19.59 -79.30 30.87
CA GLU A 748 -18.31 -79.04 31.56
C GLU A 748 -17.34 -80.24 31.55
N LYS A 749 -17.82 -81.43 31.90
CA LYS A 749 -16.95 -82.62 31.92
C LYS A 749 -16.59 -83.12 30.52
N ILE A 750 -17.48 -82.96 29.55
CA ILE A 750 -17.19 -83.26 28.13
C ILE A 750 -16.13 -82.29 27.61
N HIS A 751 -16.27 -81.00 27.93
CA HIS A 751 -15.30 -79.97 27.55
C HIS A 751 -13.92 -80.25 28.15
N ILE A 752 -13.83 -80.52 29.46
CA ILE A 752 -12.56 -80.85 30.15
C ILE A 752 -11.92 -82.13 29.56
N PHE A 753 -12.74 -83.14 29.24
CA PHE A 753 -12.23 -84.38 28.64
C PHE A 753 -11.59 -84.11 27.27
N PHE A 754 -12.26 -83.37 26.39
CA PHE A 754 -11.74 -83.07 25.05
C PHE A 754 -10.59 -82.06 25.06
N GLU A 755 -10.58 -81.09 25.99
CA GLU A 755 -9.42 -80.21 26.20
C GLU A 755 -8.18 -81.02 26.61
N GLY A 756 -8.36 -82.05 27.46
CA GLY A 756 -7.31 -82.98 27.82
C GLY A 756 -6.83 -83.85 26.64
N VAL A 757 -7.75 -84.31 25.78
CA VAL A 757 -7.43 -85.01 24.52
C VAL A 757 -6.59 -84.12 23.61
N GLU A 758 -7.01 -82.87 23.39
CA GLU A 758 -6.29 -81.90 22.56
C GLU A 758 -4.91 -81.58 23.12
N SER A 759 -4.78 -81.41 24.43
CA SER A 759 -3.49 -81.19 25.10
C SER A 759 -2.50 -82.35 24.84
N ARG A 760 -3.00 -83.60 24.80
CA ARG A 760 -2.19 -84.77 24.49
C ARG A 760 -1.81 -84.85 23.00
N VAL A 761 -2.74 -84.52 22.11
CA VAL A 761 -2.44 -84.41 20.67
C VAL A 761 -1.39 -83.33 20.42
N ALA A 762 -1.51 -82.16 21.08
CA ALA A 762 -0.55 -81.08 21.00
C ALA A 762 0.83 -81.44 21.59
N ALA A 763 0.87 -82.33 22.59
CA ALA A 763 2.10 -82.90 23.14
C ALA A 763 2.80 -83.93 22.21
N GLY A 764 2.28 -84.13 20.99
CA GLY A 764 2.89 -84.98 19.97
C GLY A 764 2.35 -86.42 19.92
N VAL A 765 1.30 -86.74 20.68
CA VAL A 765 0.64 -88.04 20.61
C VAL A 765 -0.18 -88.11 19.32
N LYS A 766 -0.01 -89.17 18.52
CA LYS A 766 -0.83 -89.36 17.32
C LYS A 766 -2.29 -89.47 17.71
N MET A 767 -3.18 -88.87 16.91
CA MET A 767 -4.62 -88.84 17.21
C MET A 767 -5.18 -90.24 17.49
N GLU A 768 -4.78 -91.25 16.71
CA GLU A 768 -5.18 -92.65 16.86
C GLU A 768 -4.70 -93.31 18.17
N GLU A 769 -3.63 -92.78 18.78
CA GLU A 769 -3.02 -93.36 19.98
C GLU A 769 -3.59 -92.79 21.28
N VAL A 770 -4.33 -91.68 21.22
CA VAL A 770 -4.89 -91.02 22.40
C VAL A 770 -5.85 -91.94 23.16
N GLY A 771 -6.63 -92.76 22.44
CA GLY A 771 -7.57 -93.71 23.03
C GLY A 771 -6.94 -94.86 23.82
N TYR A 772 -5.61 -95.05 23.77
CA TYR A 772 -4.89 -96.00 24.61
C TYR A 772 -4.42 -95.41 25.94
N GLN A 773 -4.48 -94.08 26.11
CA GLN A 773 -4.16 -93.46 27.39
C GLN A 773 -5.29 -93.72 28.39
N LEU A 774 -4.95 -94.21 29.59
CA LEU A 774 -5.94 -94.59 30.61
C LEU A 774 -6.95 -93.47 30.91
N ALA A 775 -6.47 -92.23 31.03
CA ALA A 775 -7.28 -91.05 31.33
C ALA A 775 -8.21 -90.61 30.19
N PHE A 776 -7.91 -91.02 28.95
CA PHE A 776 -8.66 -90.66 27.74
C PHE A 776 -9.11 -91.90 26.98
N SER A 777 -9.31 -93.02 27.67
CA SER A 777 -9.64 -94.29 27.04
C SER A 777 -11.05 -94.30 26.46
N LYS A 778 -11.34 -95.24 25.55
CA LYS A 778 -12.70 -95.46 25.00
C LYS A 778 -13.76 -95.67 26.11
N GLN A 779 -13.38 -96.28 27.23
CA GLN A 779 -14.27 -96.50 28.36
C GLN A 779 -14.57 -95.21 29.13
N GLU A 780 -13.56 -94.37 29.36
CA GLU A 780 -13.75 -93.08 30.04
C GLU A 780 -14.55 -92.11 29.17
N LEU A 781 -14.32 -92.09 27.85
CA LEU A 781 -15.14 -91.31 26.92
C LEU A 781 -16.63 -91.70 26.99
N ARG A 782 -16.97 -92.99 26.95
CA ARG A 782 -18.37 -93.46 27.08
C ARG A 782 -18.99 -93.05 28.42
N LYS A 783 -18.20 -93.07 29.49
CA LYS A 783 -18.65 -92.69 30.83
C LYS A 783 -18.95 -91.19 30.90
N VAL A 784 -18.08 -90.34 30.34
CA VAL A 784 -18.29 -88.88 30.29
C VAL A 784 -19.48 -88.51 29.41
N ILE A 785 -19.67 -89.16 28.26
CA ILE A 785 -20.83 -88.90 27.37
C ILE A 785 -22.16 -89.26 28.06
N LYS A 786 -22.21 -90.40 28.78
CA LYS A 786 -23.41 -90.88 29.47
C LYS A 786 -23.93 -89.96 30.58
N GLU A 787 -23.07 -89.08 31.09
CA GLU A 787 -23.47 -88.08 32.08
C GLU A 787 -24.28 -86.91 31.49
N TYR A 788 -24.31 -86.76 30.16
CA TYR A 788 -25.03 -85.68 29.46
C TYR A 788 -26.05 -86.23 28.46
N PRO A 789 -27.12 -86.92 28.92
CA PRO A 789 -28.24 -87.28 28.06
C PRO A 789 -28.94 -86.02 27.55
N GLY A 790 -29.62 -86.08 26.40
CA GLY A 790 -30.24 -84.90 25.76
C GLY A 790 -31.16 -84.07 26.68
N LYS A 791 -31.83 -84.71 27.65
CA LYS A 791 -32.64 -84.01 28.68
C LYS A 791 -31.81 -83.13 29.61
N GLU A 792 -30.62 -83.58 30.02
CA GLU A 792 -29.74 -82.81 30.91
C GLU A 792 -29.10 -81.65 30.15
N VAL A 793 -28.75 -81.86 28.87
CA VAL A 793 -28.28 -80.79 27.96
C VAL A 793 -29.35 -79.71 27.79
N LYS A 794 -30.60 -80.09 27.53
CA LYS A 794 -31.73 -79.16 27.43
C LYS A 794 -31.91 -78.35 28.73
N LYS A 795 -31.86 -79.01 29.88
CA LYS A 795 -31.96 -78.36 31.20
C LYS A 795 -30.79 -77.41 31.48
N GLY A 796 -29.58 -77.77 31.06
CA GLY A 796 -28.40 -76.91 31.11
C GLY A 796 -28.54 -75.66 30.24
N LEU A 797 -29.11 -75.79 29.04
CA LEU A 797 -29.42 -74.68 28.14
C LEU A 797 -30.54 -73.77 28.69
N GLU A 798 -31.59 -74.32 29.31
CA GLU A 798 -32.65 -73.55 29.99
C GLU A 798 -32.08 -72.73 31.16
N HIS A 799 -31.18 -73.32 31.95
CA HIS A 799 -30.50 -72.58 33.01
C HIS A 799 -29.59 -71.48 32.46
N LEU A 800 -28.90 -71.75 31.36
CA LEU A 800 -28.06 -70.76 30.67
C LEU A 800 -28.89 -69.58 30.16
N TYR A 801 -30.04 -69.85 29.52
CA TYR A 801 -30.97 -68.84 29.03
C TYR A 801 -31.37 -67.85 30.14
N ARG A 802 -31.88 -68.38 31.27
CA ARG A 802 -32.26 -67.56 32.45
C ARG A 802 -31.08 -66.79 33.04
N LYS A 803 -29.86 -67.33 32.95
CA LYS A 803 -28.65 -66.68 33.45
C LYS A 803 -28.23 -65.50 32.56
N VAL A 804 -28.30 -65.67 31.25
CA VAL A 804 -28.03 -64.61 30.26
C VAL A 804 -29.07 -63.50 30.41
N GLU A 805 -30.35 -63.86 30.50
CA GLU A 805 -31.47 -62.92 30.71
C GLU A 805 -31.29 -62.08 31.98
N LYS A 806 -30.81 -62.70 33.07
CA LYS A 806 -30.54 -61.99 34.33
C LYS A 806 -29.34 -61.04 34.25
N HIS A 807 -28.36 -61.35 33.42
CA HIS A 807 -27.14 -60.55 33.30
C HIS A 807 -27.32 -59.34 32.39
N LEU A 808 -28.07 -59.47 31.29
CA LEU A 808 -28.28 -58.39 30.33
C LEU A 808 -29.33 -57.36 30.79
N CYS A 809 -29.22 -56.16 30.25
CA CYS A 809 -30.22 -55.12 30.30
C CYS A 809 -31.14 -55.16 29.08
N GLU A 810 -32.41 -54.79 29.29
CA GLU A 810 -33.47 -54.85 28.26
C GLU A 810 -33.34 -53.74 27.21
N GLU A 811 -32.62 -52.63 27.50
CA GLU A 811 -32.63 -51.41 26.67
C GLU A 811 -32.04 -51.57 25.25
N GLU A 812 -31.15 -52.54 25.01
CA GLU A 812 -30.43 -52.67 23.72
C GLU A 812 -30.84 -53.91 22.91
N ASN A 813 -31.83 -54.71 23.37
CA ASN A 813 -32.29 -55.94 22.72
C ASN A 813 -31.16 -56.91 22.31
N LEU A 814 -30.03 -56.87 23.01
CA LEU A 814 -28.86 -57.69 22.70
C LEU A 814 -29.05 -59.16 23.02
N PHE A 815 -30.09 -59.50 23.79
CA PHE A 815 -30.37 -60.85 24.23
C PHE A 815 -30.49 -61.84 23.06
N GLU A 816 -31.27 -61.51 22.03
CA GLU A 816 -31.44 -62.37 20.85
C GLU A 816 -30.12 -62.59 20.11
N VAL A 817 -29.30 -61.53 20.01
CA VAL A 817 -27.99 -61.58 19.35
C VAL A 817 -27.04 -62.48 20.14
N VAL A 818 -27.01 -62.36 21.48
CA VAL A 818 -26.22 -63.25 22.34
C VAL A 818 -26.71 -64.68 22.24
N TRP A 819 -28.02 -64.91 22.24
CA TRP A 819 -28.60 -66.25 22.18
C TRP A 819 -28.31 -66.95 20.84
N HIS A 820 -28.42 -66.24 19.72
CA HIS A 820 -28.00 -66.76 18.42
C HIS A 820 -26.49 -67.03 18.36
N THR A 821 -25.67 -66.13 18.91
CA THR A 821 -24.21 -66.36 18.95
C THR A 821 -23.87 -67.58 19.84
N MET A 822 -24.61 -67.77 20.93
CA MET A 822 -24.50 -68.96 21.79
C MET A 822 -24.87 -70.24 21.05
N GLN A 823 -25.94 -70.20 20.26
CA GLN A 823 -26.35 -71.33 19.42
C GLN A 823 -25.24 -71.68 18.42
N ASP A 824 -24.69 -70.70 17.71
CA ASP A 824 -23.63 -70.92 16.72
C ASP A 824 -22.34 -71.49 17.34
N GLU A 825 -21.93 -70.96 18.50
CA GLU A 825 -20.76 -71.47 19.23
C GLU A 825 -21.02 -72.87 19.82
N PHE A 826 -22.24 -73.18 20.28
CA PHE A 826 -22.60 -74.53 20.72
C PHE A 826 -22.55 -75.52 19.55
N ILE A 827 -23.07 -75.13 18.38
CA ILE A 827 -23.00 -75.93 17.14
C ILE A 827 -21.54 -76.16 16.73
N ARG A 828 -20.69 -75.13 16.83
CA ARG A 828 -19.27 -75.24 16.53
C ARG A 828 -18.57 -76.20 17.48
N ALA A 829 -18.82 -76.09 18.78
CA ALA A 829 -18.27 -76.99 19.79
C ALA A 829 -18.73 -78.44 19.58
N TYR A 830 -20.01 -78.66 19.25
CA TYR A 830 -20.54 -79.99 18.94
C TYR A 830 -19.83 -80.62 17.74
N LYS A 831 -19.72 -79.89 16.62
CA LYS A 831 -19.01 -80.38 15.42
C LYS A 831 -17.54 -80.66 15.71
N HIS A 832 -16.93 -79.85 16.56
CA HIS A 832 -15.55 -80.02 16.99
C HIS A 832 -15.35 -81.30 17.82
N TYR A 833 -16.22 -81.55 18.80
CA TYR A 833 -16.19 -82.80 19.58
C TYR A 833 -16.46 -84.03 18.70
N GLU A 834 -17.42 -83.98 17.77
CA GLU A 834 -17.63 -85.08 16.82
C GLU A 834 -16.37 -85.34 15.96
N ASN A 835 -15.70 -84.30 15.50
CA ASN A 835 -14.47 -84.43 14.72
C ASN A 835 -13.33 -85.06 15.56
N LEU A 836 -13.17 -84.64 16.82
CA LEU A 836 -12.21 -85.25 17.75
C LEU A 836 -12.54 -86.71 18.05
N ILE A 837 -13.83 -87.06 18.21
CA ILE A 837 -14.25 -88.45 18.40
C ILE A 837 -13.87 -89.30 17.19
N ASN A 838 -14.18 -88.82 15.98
CA ASN A 838 -13.88 -89.52 14.73
C ASN A 838 -12.38 -89.72 14.50
N ASN A 839 -11.56 -88.72 14.83
CA ASN A 839 -10.11 -88.77 14.59
C ASN A 839 -9.34 -89.51 15.70
N CYS A 840 -9.73 -89.36 16.97
CA CYS A 840 -9.00 -89.94 18.09
C CYS A 840 -9.49 -91.34 18.51
N TYR A 841 -10.71 -91.72 18.08
CA TYR A 841 -11.32 -93.00 18.43
C TYR A 841 -11.92 -93.69 17.19
N PRO A 842 -11.11 -93.96 16.15
CA PRO A 842 -11.58 -94.66 14.96
C PRO A 842 -12.15 -96.04 15.33
N ASP A 843 -13.16 -96.47 14.58
CA ASP A 843 -13.89 -97.75 14.70
C ASP A 843 -14.55 -98.01 16.07
N SER A 844 -14.71 -96.97 16.90
CA SER A 844 -15.28 -97.12 18.24
C SER A 844 -16.82 -97.08 18.27
N LEU A 845 -17.47 -96.64 17.19
CA LEU A 845 -18.93 -96.38 17.12
C LEU A 845 -19.44 -95.56 18.32
N ILE A 846 -18.62 -94.64 18.83
CA ILE A 846 -19.00 -93.74 19.92
C ILE A 846 -19.49 -92.44 19.27
N SER A 847 -20.68 -92.00 19.63
CA SER A 847 -21.23 -90.69 19.26
C SER A 847 -21.82 -90.04 20.50
N LEU A 848 -22.08 -88.73 20.44
CA LEU A 848 -22.87 -88.05 21.46
C LEU A 848 -24.31 -88.61 21.45
N GLU A 849 -24.98 -88.63 22.61
CA GLU A 849 -26.34 -89.19 22.76
C GLU A 849 -27.46 -88.35 22.13
N PHE A 850 -27.11 -87.22 21.50
CA PHE A 850 -28.04 -86.28 20.87
C PHE A 850 -27.49 -85.83 19.51
N SER A 851 -28.39 -85.57 18.58
CA SER A 851 -28.07 -85.14 17.21
C SER A 851 -28.07 -83.62 17.07
N MET A 852 -27.48 -83.12 15.98
CA MET A 852 -27.56 -81.71 15.60
C MET A 852 -29.01 -81.19 15.49
N ALA A 853 -29.94 -82.02 15.02
CA ALA A 853 -31.35 -81.66 14.91
C ALA A 853 -31.98 -81.43 16.29
N ASP A 854 -31.63 -82.28 17.26
CA ASP A 854 -32.11 -82.15 18.65
C ASP A 854 -31.59 -80.85 19.29
N VAL A 855 -30.33 -80.48 19.04
CA VAL A 855 -29.75 -79.22 19.53
C VAL A 855 -30.52 -78.01 19.00
N LEU A 856 -30.79 -77.96 17.70
CA LEU A 856 -31.57 -76.88 17.08
C LEU A 856 -32.99 -76.82 17.66
N GLU A 857 -33.60 -77.98 17.90
CA GLU A 857 -34.90 -78.08 18.54
C GLU A 857 -34.87 -77.58 19.99
N TYR A 858 -33.82 -77.86 20.75
CA TYR A 858 -33.67 -77.36 22.12
C TYR A 858 -33.58 -75.83 22.15
N PHE A 859 -32.72 -75.21 21.35
CA PHE A 859 -32.60 -73.75 21.27
C PHE A 859 -33.91 -73.09 20.80
N SER A 860 -34.60 -73.67 19.81
CA SER A 860 -35.89 -73.14 19.33
C SER A 860 -37.01 -73.31 20.34
N ASN A 861 -37.05 -74.43 21.09
CA ASN A 861 -38.07 -74.65 22.11
C ASN A 861 -37.87 -73.71 23.30
N ILE A 862 -36.62 -73.50 23.73
CA ILE A 862 -36.30 -72.58 24.83
C ILE A 862 -36.69 -71.14 24.46
N ALA A 863 -36.38 -70.70 23.23
CA ALA A 863 -36.74 -69.38 22.73
C ALA A 863 -38.25 -69.19 22.45
N ARG A 864 -39.06 -70.26 22.41
CA ARG A 864 -40.53 -70.18 22.27
C ARG A 864 -41.25 -70.21 23.62
N LEU A 865 -40.59 -70.73 24.65
CA LEU A 865 -41.14 -70.88 26.01
C LEU A 865 -40.98 -69.61 26.86
N HIS A 866 -40.11 -68.70 26.42
CA HIS A 866 -39.78 -67.42 27.03
C HIS A 866 -39.93 -66.34 25.95
#